data_AF-H5WRH6-F1
#
_entry.id   AF-H5WRH6-F1
#
_cell.length_a   1.000
_cell.length_b   1.000
_cell.length_c   1.000
_cell.angle_alpha   90.00
_cell.angle_beta   90.00
_cell.angle_gamma   90.00
#
_symmetry.space_group_name_H-M   'P 1'
#
loop_
_entity.id
_entity.type
_entity.pdbx_description
1 polymer ?
#
loop_
_entity_poly.entity_id
_entity_poly.type
_entity_poly.pdbx_seq_one_letter_code
_entity_poly.pdbx_strand_id
1 'polypeptide(L)'
;MSDASVLFLPWVRQGLAARVTNPDPLKTPLPAPAPLGVTLGVNGVDAAPVNVRLFGPADVIGIDPRQVVRTEPPAGTNDYEANDLAAIEFDNPDLPWLFTPAGADAQGRLRPWLVLVVVRQQDGVRLRPPRTEPLPVLEIGAPALPADELPDLNEAWAWAHAQVAWQQGASADELKQVLATRPELSVARLLSPRLLQPNTAYIACVVPAFEAGRLVGLGGAPDANAPLAPAWKLSGANPPGTVSLPVYYHWEFRTGAREDFESIVARLQPRDLSAGVGRRAMDINAPGFALPAGPAGSPAPAPLPPVLLEGALQPLGAARAPFPDGATQAWQAQLKSILNAAGADAQAPGAEPVLGPPIYGRVHAARHLVGQGPAPQWLDDVNLDPRERVAAALGTGVVQSQQEALMAEAWDQAGELAQVNQRLRQMQLSLAITGRLHARHVQRLEDDNALWRFASPAQARLVMSRPAQGAALTMQGLLAASSTPTVITSAPMRRLARPGGAVSRRAATAMRLAGTATIASAASATAVSSMFRLYSAQPVAMLFVLPPTRGMVSFDAVTRRLPAAQQTITFAQGNNATVAGLAPRPGFQVLGEPVPLIGTFSTTVLATAATLSVAGTTRAAPAPDGAGAEPGSRAARLPISPIDPIDPVDPVDLPPRPPRPPLPPRVDSADAAAFRAAAARHLAVVNPAQPWFFPITKKMVLLQAADARPQVRALLDPAPAMVARMQATVRLAQGGAPAAVGPVGCTPVFRQPMSEALAALSQDWLLPGLHTVPIDCVALLQPNQRFIEAFMLGLNVEMGRELLWRDFIVDDPRATFFRHFWRSVQPRADGDIAAIADWGTRRLGKNPAPLAAAGQVVLLVRSALFRRYPNAVVYAVPGERVGIGRRPGPIGQELQPLFRGSLQPDVSFFGFDLDASAATGNPGWYFVIQQQPTEPRFGFDVDVQFGTATHVPLAKPPVGHTLPPGTRWAFNAAHMAQITRQQPVRVAIHASELIPPPAAPSPAPP
;
A
#
# COMPACT_ATOMS: atom_id res chain seq x y z
N MET A 1 18.20 -17.68 16.48
CA MET A 1 17.00 -18.30 17.11
C MET A 1 17.34 -19.67 17.72
N SER A 2 16.87 -19.97 18.93
CA SER A 2 16.99 -21.27 19.63
C SER A 2 16.03 -22.31 19.03
N ASP A 3 16.33 -23.60 19.19
CA ASP A 3 15.49 -24.72 18.73
C ASP A 3 14.00 -24.43 18.94
N ALA A 4 13.22 -24.48 17.85
CA ALA A 4 11.78 -24.43 17.95
C ALA A 4 11.33 -25.65 18.79
N SER A 5 10.74 -25.39 19.96
CA SER A 5 10.17 -26.45 20.78
C SER A 5 8.93 -26.99 20.07
N VAL A 6 9.02 -28.22 19.56
CA VAL A 6 7.91 -28.92 18.93
C VAL A 6 7.57 -30.15 19.73
N LEU A 7 6.27 -30.40 19.87
CA LEU A 7 5.71 -31.59 20.49
C LEU A 7 5.08 -32.44 19.40
N PHE A 8 5.44 -33.73 19.35
CA PHE A 8 4.80 -34.70 18.48
C PHE A 8 3.72 -35.47 19.22
N LEU A 9 2.53 -35.53 18.63
CA LEU A 9 1.39 -36.29 19.12
C LEU A 9 1.16 -37.48 18.17
N PRO A 10 0.96 -38.70 18.69
CA PRO A 10 0.82 -39.88 17.83
C PRO A 10 -0.50 -39.88 17.05
N TRP A 11 -1.49 -39.09 17.49
CA TRP A 11 -2.75 -38.83 16.80
C TRP A 11 -3.44 -37.61 17.43
N VAL A 12 -4.35 -36.98 16.67
CA VAL A 12 -5.29 -35.95 17.16
C VAL A 12 -6.67 -36.27 16.59
N ARG A 13 -7.72 -36.09 17.40
CA ARG A 13 -9.12 -36.12 16.96
C ARG A 13 -9.92 -35.06 17.70
N GLN A 14 -10.76 -34.34 16.98
CA GLN A 14 -11.67 -33.36 17.56
C GLN A 14 -13.13 -33.77 17.39
N GLY A 15 -14.04 -33.07 18.07
CA GLY A 15 -15.49 -33.27 17.93
C GLY A 15 -16.00 -34.67 18.32
N LEU A 16 -17.00 -35.16 17.57
CA LEU A 16 -17.64 -36.46 17.84
C LEU A 16 -16.71 -37.66 17.58
N ALA A 17 -15.77 -37.54 16.63
CA ALA A 17 -14.81 -38.61 16.34
C ALA A 17 -13.91 -38.93 17.55
N ALA A 18 -13.63 -37.93 18.41
CA ALA A 18 -12.88 -38.12 19.64
C ALA A 18 -13.56 -39.08 20.64
N ARG A 19 -14.88 -39.33 20.52
CA ARG A 19 -15.66 -40.21 21.40
C ARG A 19 -15.59 -41.70 21.03
N VAL A 20 -14.96 -42.06 19.91
CA VAL A 20 -14.79 -43.47 19.52
C VAL A 20 -13.71 -44.12 20.39
N THR A 21 -14.07 -45.10 21.22
CA THR A 21 -13.17 -45.72 22.22
C THR A 21 -12.70 -47.14 21.88
N ASN A 22 -13.32 -47.81 20.92
CA ASN A 22 -12.94 -49.18 20.54
C ASN A 22 -11.52 -49.19 19.98
N PRO A 23 -10.55 -49.86 20.63
CA PRO A 23 -9.14 -49.75 20.25
C PRO A 23 -8.88 -50.40 18.88
N ASP A 24 -7.99 -49.78 18.10
CA ASP A 24 -7.51 -50.31 16.84
C ASP A 24 -6.73 -51.62 17.07
N PRO A 25 -7.13 -52.77 16.47
CA PRO A 25 -6.42 -54.03 16.59
C PRO A 25 -5.12 -54.11 15.77
N LEU A 26 -4.81 -53.09 14.94
CA LEU A 26 -3.62 -52.88 14.10
C LEU A 26 -3.36 -53.91 12.98
N LYS A 27 -3.50 -55.20 13.27
CA LYS A 27 -3.18 -56.31 12.35
C LYS A 27 -4.41 -56.95 11.70
N THR A 28 -5.59 -56.73 12.26
CA THR A 28 -6.85 -57.24 11.71
C THR A 28 -7.70 -56.09 11.12
N PRO A 29 -8.66 -56.40 10.23
CA PRO A 29 -9.62 -55.41 9.74
C PRO A 29 -10.34 -54.70 10.89
N LEU A 30 -10.63 -53.40 10.71
CA LEU A 30 -11.46 -52.67 11.66
C LEU A 30 -12.92 -53.14 11.54
N PRO A 31 -13.66 -53.23 12.65
CA PRO A 31 -15.11 -53.44 12.56
C PRO A 31 -15.77 -52.30 11.77
N ALA A 32 -16.87 -52.60 11.08
CA ALA A 32 -17.69 -51.60 10.41
C ALA A 32 -18.10 -50.49 11.40
N PRO A 33 -18.33 -49.24 10.96
CA PRO A 33 -18.59 -48.12 11.85
C PRO A 33 -19.75 -48.45 12.83
N ALA A 34 -19.41 -48.50 14.12
CA ALA A 34 -20.38 -48.71 15.18
C ALA A 34 -21.21 -47.43 15.39
N PRO A 35 -22.54 -47.53 15.58
CA PRO A 35 -23.34 -46.36 15.92
C PRO A 35 -22.84 -45.75 17.23
N LEU A 36 -22.65 -44.42 17.25
CA LEU A 36 -22.34 -43.69 18.46
C LEU A 36 -23.67 -43.28 19.12
N GLY A 37 -23.93 -43.78 20.33
CA GLY A 37 -25.10 -43.37 21.10
C GLY A 37 -24.97 -41.93 21.56
N VAL A 38 -25.85 -41.05 21.10
CA VAL A 38 -25.92 -39.64 21.51
C VAL A 38 -27.18 -39.43 22.32
N THR A 39 -27.04 -38.98 23.56
CA THR A 39 -28.17 -38.54 24.40
C THR A 39 -28.23 -37.02 24.42
N LEU A 40 -29.42 -36.46 24.25
CA LEU A 40 -29.66 -35.02 24.40
C LEU A 40 -30.28 -34.78 25.78
N GLY A 41 -29.54 -34.12 26.68
CA GLY A 41 -30.06 -33.68 27.97
C GLY A 41 -30.72 -32.30 27.86
N VAL A 42 -31.98 -32.18 28.27
CA VAL A 42 -32.65 -30.88 28.44
C VAL A 42 -33.02 -30.72 29.90
N ASN A 43 -32.55 -29.64 30.54
CA ASN A 43 -32.78 -29.35 31.97
C ASN A 43 -32.34 -30.49 32.93
N GLY A 44 -31.28 -31.23 32.59
CA GLY A 44 -30.77 -32.32 33.42
C GLY A 44 -31.54 -33.64 33.31
N VAL A 45 -32.46 -33.75 32.34
CA VAL A 45 -33.12 -35.01 31.98
C VAL A 45 -32.58 -35.47 30.63
N ASP A 46 -31.93 -36.63 30.62
CA ASP A 46 -31.40 -37.24 29.40
C ASP A 46 -32.53 -37.87 28.57
N ALA A 47 -32.62 -37.48 27.30
CA ALA A 47 -33.46 -38.18 26.33
C ALA A 47 -32.87 -39.57 25.99
N ALA A 48 -33.70 -40.45 25.43
CA ALA A 48 -33.26 -41.76 24.96
C ALA A 48 -32.08 -41.64 23.97
N PRO A 49 -31.07 -42.52 24.06
CA PRO A 49 -29.91 -42.47 23.18
C PRO A 49 -30.33 -42.70 21.72
N VAL A 50 -29.93 -41.77 20.85
CA VAL A 50 -30.07 -41.89 19.40
C VAL A 50 -28.74 -42.34 18.82
N ASN A 51 -28.78 -43.40 18.03
CA ASN A 51 -27.60 -43.91 17.33
C ASN A 51 -27.29 -43.03 16.11
N VAL A 52 -26.12 -42.40 16.12
CA VAL A 52 -25.62 -41.61 14.98
C VAL A 52 -24.48 -42.37 14.30
N ARG A 53 -24.54 -42.46 12.97
CA ARG A 53 -23.43 -42.98 12.16
C ARG A 53 -22.46 -41.85 11.83
N LEU A 54 -21.19 -42.04 12.15
CA LEU A 54 -20.12 -41.14 11.73
C LEU A 54 -19.68 -41.49 10.29
N PHE A 55 -19.22 -40.48 9.55
CA PHE A 55 -18.58 -40.70 8.27
C PHE A 55 -17.28 -41.50 8.45
N GLY A 56 -17.03 -42.44 7.55
CA GLY A 56 -15.82 -43.26 7.50
C GLY A 56 -15.08 -43.15 6.17
N PRO A 57 -14.05 -43.98 5.92
CA PRO A 57 -13.22 -43.87 4.72
C PRO A 57 -13.99 -44.11 3.42
N ALA A 58 -15.11 -44.83 3.48
CA ALA A 58 -16.02 -45.08 2.36
C ALA A 58 -16.83 -43.83 1.95
N ASP A 59 -16.90 -42.81 2.80
CA ASP A 59 -17.74 -41.64 2.56
C ASP A 59 -16.93 -40.46 1.96
N VAL A 60 -15.67 -40.71 1.58
CA VAL A 60 -14.73 -39.68 1.13
C VAL A 60 -14.18 -40.01 -0.26
N ILE A 61 -14.32 -39.07 -1.20
CA ILE A 61 -13.85 -39.17 -2.60
C ILE A 61 -12.74 -38.16 -2.93
N GLY A 62 -12.06 -37.61 -1.92
CA GLY A 62 -10.98 -36.63 -2.10
C GLY A 62 -10.76 -35.74 -0.88
N ILE A 63 -9.75 -34.87 -0.96
CA ILE A 63 -9.47 -33.83 0.04
C ILE A 63 -9.41 -32.47 -0.66
N ASP A 64 -9.71 -31.37 0.05
CA ASP A 64 -9.47 -30.02 -0.48
C ASP A 64 -7.95 -29.79 -0.57
N PRO A 65 -7.37 -29.49 -1.75
CA PRO A 65 -5.95 -29.21 -1.88
C PRO A 65 -5.45 -28.07 -0.99
N ARG A 66 -6.33 -27.15 -0.56
CA ARG A 66 -5.98 -26.08 0.40
C ARG A 66 -5.64 -26.59 1.79
N GLN A 67 -5.99 -27.83 2.13
CA GLN A 67 -5.54 -28.46 3.37
C GLN A 67 -4.04 -28.74 3.35
N VAL A 68 -3.41 -28.84 2.17
CA VAL A 68 -1.97 -29.09 2.06
C VAL A 68 -1.20 -27.78 2.27
N VAL A 69 -0.44 -27.72 3.36
CA VAL A 69 0.37 -26.54 3.72
C VAL A 69 1.77 -26.64 3.14
N ARG A 70 2.33 -27.86 3.10
CA ARG A 70 3.70 -28.12 2.61
C ARG A 70 3.84 -29.54 2.10
N THR A 71 4.63 -29.70 1.04
CA THR A 71 5.17 -30.98 0.61
C THR A 71 6.69 -30.96 0.78
N GLU A 72 7.24 -32.07 1.23
CA GLU A 72 8.68 -32.26 1.39
C GLU A 72 9.05 -33.57 0.68
N PRO A 73 9.91 -33.55 -0.35
CA PRO A 73 10.38 -32.37 -1.07
C PRO A 73 9.24 -31.54 -1.69
N PRO A 74 9.47 -30.23 -1.94
CA PRO A 74 8.60 -29.43 -2.78
C PRO A 74 8.41 -30.06 -4.18
N ALA A 75 7.22 -29.89 -4.75
CA ALA A 75 6.90 -30.37 -6.09
C ALA A 75 7.91 -29.88 -7.15
N GLY A 76 8.41 -30.79 -7.97
CA GLY A 76 9.38 -30.50 -9.04
C GLY A 76 10.84 -30.39 -8.59
N THR A 77 11.15 -30.67 -7.33
CA THR A 77 12.55 -30.72 -6.83
C THR A 77 13.35 -31.76 -7.61
N ASN A 78 14.56 -31.42 -8.05
CA ASN A 78 15.40 -32.30 -8.88
C ASN A 78 16.58 -32.96 -8.14
N ASP A 79 16.97 -32.43 -6.98
CA ASP A 79 18.14 -32.82 -6.21
C ASP A 79 17.84 -33.04 -4.72
N TYR A 80 16.68 -33.62 -4.40
CA TYR A 80 16.30 -33.91 -3.01
C TYR A 80 17.24 -34.90 -2.31
N GLU A 81 17.33 -34.86 -0.99
CA GLU A 81 18.13 -35.78 -0.18
C GLU A 81 17.60 -37.20 -0.22
N ALA A 82 18.47 -38.15 -0.57
CA ALA A 82 18.10 -39.56 -0.61
C ALA A 82 18.02 -40.22 0.79
N ASN A 83 18.62 -39.60 1.81
CA ASN A 83 18.61 -40.06 3.20
C ASN A 83 17.38 -39.55 4.00
N ASP A 84 16.62 -38.63 3.42
CA ASP A 84 15.37 -38.13 3.98
C ASP A 84 14.14 -38.96 3.58
N LEU A 85 13.08 -38.81 4.38
CA LEU A 85 11.75 -39.33 4.14
C LEU A 85 10.86 -38.24 3.56
N ALA A 86 10.19 -38.54 2.46
CA ALA A 86 9.18 -37.63 1.92
C ALA A 86 8.00 -37.48 2.89
N ALA A 87 7.43 -36.27 2.93
CA ALA A 87 6.35 -35.90 3.82
C ALA A 87 5.35 -34.95 3.16
N ILE A 88 4.13 -34.93 3.70
CA ILE A 88 3.12 -33.92 3.41
C ILE A 88 2.52 -33.41 4.71
N GLU A 89 2.33 -32.10 4.81
CA GLU A 89 1.77 -31.42 5.96
C GLU A 89 0.38 -30.87 5.64
N PHE A 90 -0.54 -31.07 6.59
CA PHE A 90 -1.90 -30.60 6.54
C PHE A 90 -2.19 -29.57 7.62
N ASP A 91 -3.00 -28.57 7.28
CA ASP A 91 -3.44 -27.49 8.17
C ASP A 91 -4.25 -28.05 9.35
N ASN A 92 -5.22 -28.94 9.06
CA ASN A 92 -5.99 -29.57 10.11
C ASN A 92 -5.22 -30.74 10.78
N PRO A 93 -4.90 -30.67 12.08
CA PRO A 93 -4.12 -31.68 12.80
C PRO A 93 -4.85 -33.02 12.97
N ASP A 94 -6.18 -33.10 12.80
CA ASP A 94 -6.92 -34.35 12.90
C ASP A 94 -7.15 -35.07 11.56
N LEU A 95 -6.81 -34.43 10.44
CA LEU A 95 -7.16 -34.91 9.10
C LEU A 95 -6.74 -36.37 8.84
N PRO A 96 -5.53 -36.86 9.20
CA PRO A 96 -5.16 -38.26 8.97
C PRO A 96 -6.00 -39.30 9.71
N TRP A 97 -6.69 -38.92 10.79
CA TRP A 97 -7.51 -39.83 11.60
C TRP A 97 -9.00 -39.49 11.63
N LEU A 98 -9.40 -38.37 11.00
CA LEU A 98 -10.76 -37.85 11.01
C LEU A 98 -11.83 -38.90 10.68
N PHE A 99 -11.53 -39.77 9.70
CA PHE A 99 -12.43 -40.85 9.26
C PHE A 99 -11.98 -42.25 9.71
N THR A 100 -11.13 -42.36 10.72
CA THR A 100 -10.73 -43.67 11.28
C THR A 100 -11.74 -44.11 12.34
N PRO A 101 -12.50 -45.21 12.14
CA PRO A 101 -13.57 -45.63 13.06
C PRO A 101 -13.04 -46.49 14.22
N ALA A 102 -11.91 -46.12 14.80
CA ALA A 102 -11.30 -46.78 15.95
C ALA A 102 -10.63 -45.75 16.87
N GLY A 103 -10.53 -46.06 18.16
CA GLY A 103 -9.70 -45.37 19.13
C GLY A 103 -8.27 -45.92 19.13
N ALA A 104 -7.33 -45.16 19.70
CA ALA A 104 -5.97 -45.64 19.83
C ALA A 104 -5.85 -46.82 20.81
N ASP A 105 -4.86 -47.68 20.60
CA ASP A 105 -4.55 -48.77 21.52
C ASP A 105 -3.88 -48.28 22.82
N ALA A 106 -3.52 -49.21 23.72
CA ALA A 106 -2.88 -48.89 25.00
C ALA A 106 -1.52 -48.21 24.87
N GLN A 107 -0.87 -48.27 23.70
CA GLN A 107 0.40 -47.61 23.40
C GLN A 107 0.21 -46.28 22.64
N GLY A 108 -1.04 -45.89 22.37
CA GLY A 108 -1.38 -44.68 21.63
C GLY A 108 -1.23 -44.83 20.12
N ARG A 109 -1.30 -46.05 19.58
CA ARG A 109 -1.22 -46.31 18.13
C ARG A 109 -2.62 -46.29 17.52
N LEU A 110 -2.76 -45.59 16.40
CA LEU A 110 -3.99 -45.51 15.62
C LEU A 110 -3.64 -45.44 14.13
N ARG A 111 -4.16 -46.35 13.31
CA ARG A 111 -3.91 -46.32 11.86
C ARG A 111 -4.62 -45.11 11.23
N PRO A 112 -3.94 -44.30 10.42
CA PRO A 112 -4.59 -43.21 9.69
C PRO A 112 -5.46 -43.79 8.55
N TRP A 113 -6.49 -43.06 8.14
CA TRP A 113 -7.30 -43.44 6.97
C TRP A 113 -6.65 -43.00 5.64
N LEU A 114 -5.63 -42.15 5.72
CA LEU A 114 -4.77 -41.73 4.60
C LEU A 114 -3.32 -42.15 4.86
N VAL A 115 -2.61 -42.51 3.79
CA VAL A 115 -1.16 -42.73 3.82
C VAL A 115 -0.48 -42.03 2.65
N LEU A 116 0.80 -41.72 2.83
CA LEU A 116 1.66 -41.19 1.78
C LEU A 116 2.47 -42.34 1.17
N VAL A 117 2.15 -42.70 -0.07
CA VAL A 117 2.94 -43.66 -0.85
C VAL A 117 3.89 -42.92 -1.77
N VAL A 118 5.14 -43.37 -1.85
CA VAL A 118 6.17 -42.79 -2.71
C VAL A 118 6.77 -43.90 -3.54
N VAL A 119 6.51 -43.85 -4.83
CA VAL A 119 6.83 -44.91 -5.78
C VAL A 119 7.83 -44.43 -6.81
N ARG A 120 8.73 -45.31 -7.25
CA ARG A 120 9.68 -44.98 -8.32
C ARG A 120 8.93 -44.72 -9.62
N GLN A 121 9.32 -43.67 -10.33
CA GLN A 121 8.90 -43.46 -11.70
C GLN A 121 9.71 -44.40 -12.61
N GLN A 122 9.09 -45.50 -13.03
CA GLN A 122 9.69 -46.57 -13.80
C GLN A 122 8.62 -47.33 -14.60
N ASP A 123 9.05 -48.22 -15.50
CA ASP A 123 8.14 -49.10 -16.23
C ASP A 123 7.28 -49.93 -15.26
N GLY A 124 5.97 -49.98 -15.51
CA GLY A 124 5.00 -50.65 -14.64
C GLY A 124 4.38 -49.77 -13.54
N VAL A 125 4.85 -48.52 -13.36
CA VAL A 125 4.21 -47.52 -12.50
C VAL A 125 3.64 -46.40 -13.35
N ARG A 126 2.33 -46.14 -13.24
CA ARG A 126 1.66 -45.10 -14.03
C ARG A 126 0.65 -44.34 -13.19
N LEU A 127 0.81 -43.03 -13.10
CA LEU A 127 -0.26 -42.13 -12.69
C LEU A 127 -1.03 -41.70 -13.95
N ARG A 128 -2.31 -42.02 -14.02
CA ARG A 128 -3.17 -41.65 -15.16
C ARG A 128 -4.31 -40.72 -14.72
N PRO A 129 -4.76 -39.83 -15.63
CA PRO A 129 -5.96 -39.05 -15.38
C PRO A 129 -7.20 -39.95 -15.26
N PRO A 130 -8.26 -39.48 -14.57
CA PRO A 130 -9.53 -40.18 -14.47
C PRO A 130 -10.11 -40.45 -15.87
N ARG A 131 -10.65 -41.65 -16.09
CA ARG A 131 -11.38 -42.00 -17.32
C ARG A 131 -12.87 -42.12 -17.02
N THR A 132 -13.19 -43.09 -16.17
CA THR A 132 -14.53 -43.36 -15.63
C THR A 132 -14.57 -43.22 -14.12
N GLU A 133 -13.39 -43.24 -13.48
CA GLU A 133 -13.21 -43.01 -12.05
C GLU A 133 -13.32 -41.51 -11.72
N PRO A 134 -13.71 -41.14 -10.50
CA PRO A 134 -13.80 -39.75 -10.07
C PRO A 134 -12.43 -39.07 -9.87
N LEU A 135 -11.36 -39.85 -9.73
CA LEU A 135 -10.03 -39.38 -9.33
C LEU A 135 -8.92 -39.92 -10.26
N PRO A 136 -7.76 -39.25 -10.33
CA PRO A 136 -6.56 -39.83 -10.91
C PRO A 136 -6.23 -41.18 -10.25
N VAL A 137 -5.72 -42.11 -11.05
CA VAL A 137 -5.44 -43.49 -10.62
C VAL A 137 -3.96 -43.77 -10.74
N LEU A 138 -3.34 -44.18 -9.64
CA LEU A 138 -2.00 -44.76 -9.61
C LEU A 138 -2.10 -46.27 -9.85
N GLU A 139 -1.49 -46.74 -10.93
CA GLU A 139 -1.41 -48.15 -11.31
C GLU A 139 0.02 -48.66 -11.11
N ILE A 140 0.16 -49.79 -10.42
CA ILE A 140 1.43 -50.47 -10.18
C ILE A 140 1.27 -51.92 -10.62
N GLY A 141 2.06 -52.36 -11.59
CA GLY A 141 2.07 -53.72 -12.11
C GLY A 141 3.36 -54.03 -12.88
N ALA A 142 3.46 -55.23 -13.45
CA ALA A 142 4.70 -55.71 -14.07
C ALA A 142 5.27 -54.72 -15.13
N PRO A 143 6.60 -54.49 -15.15
CA PRO A 143 7.64 -55.17 -14.37
C PRO A 143 7.80 -54.69 -12.91
N ALA A 144 7.16 -53.60 -12.50
CA ALA A 144 7.17 -53.16 -11.11
C ALA A 144 6.33 -54.09 -10.22
N LEU A 145 6.80 -54.35 -9.01
CA LEU A 145 6.09 -55.17 -8.03
C LEU A 145 5.46 -54.26 -6.96
N PRO A 146 4.15 -54.37 -6.68
CA PRO A 146 3.52 -53.61 -5.59
C PRO A 146 4.20 -53.80 -4.23
N ALA A 147 4.79 -54.98 -3.96
CA ALA A 147 5.55 -55.26 -2.73
C ALA A 147 6.85 -54.45 -2.59
N ASP A 148 7.45 -54.03 -3.71
CA ASP A 148 8.65 -53.19 -3.70
C ASP A 148 8.30 -51.70 -3.62
N GLU A 149 7.11 -51.31 -4.08
CA GLU A 149 6.69 -49.91 -4.20
C GLU A 149 5.80 -49.39 -3.06
N LEU A 150 4.98 -50.25 -2.44
CA LEU A 150 4.01 -49.83 -1.42
C LEU A 150 4.48 -50.18 0.00
N PRO A 151 4.09 -49.40 1.02
CA PRO A 151 4.38 -49.71 2.42
C PRO A 151 3.42 -50.78 2.99
N ASP A 152 3.81 -51.43 4.09
CA ASP A 152 2.90 -52.31 4.85
C ASP A 152 1.91 -51.48 5.66
N LEU A 153 0.61 -51.62 5.36
CA LEU A 153 -0.46 -50.90 6.04
C LEU A 153 -0.68 -51.32 7.50
N ASN A 154 -0.17 -52.48 7.92
CA ASN A 154 -0.15 -52.85 9.35
C ASN A 154 0.79 -51.94 10.17
N GLU A 155 1.70 -51.24 9.50
CA GLU A 155 2.68 -50.34 10.09
C GLU A 155 2.34 -48.86 9.84
N ALA A 156 1.22 -48.55 9.15
CA ALA A 156 0.81 -47.19 8.79
C ALA A 156 0.63 -46.24 9.99
N TRP A 157 0.30 -46.78 11.17
CA TRP A 157 0.19 -46.01 12.41
C TRP A 157 1.49 -45.32 12.83
N ALA A 158 2.65 -45.77 12.34
CA ALA A 158 3.95 -45.20 12.69
C ALA A 158 4.30 -43.94 11.87
N TRP A 159 3.61 -43.74 10.74
CA TRP A 159 3.99 -42.79 9.70
C TRP A 159 3.03 -41.61 9.56
N ALA A 160 2.16 -41.42 10.54
CA ALA A 160 1.31 -40.24 10.66
C ALA A 160 1.43 -39.68 12.08
N HIS A 161 1.66 -38.38 12.22
CA HIS A 161 1.70 -37.71 13.53
C HIS A 161 1.13 -36.29 13.42
N ALA A 162 0.69 -35.73 14.53
CA ALA A 162 0.45 -34.29 14.62
C ALA A 162 1.64 -33.63 15.30
N GLN A 163 1.88 -32.36 14.95
CA GLN A 163 2.92 -31.53 15.53
C GLN A 163 2.28 -30.27 16.09
N VAL A 164 2.69 -29.88 17.29
CA VAL A 164 2.30 -28.61 17.91
C VAL A 164 3.56 -27.82 18.26
N ALA A 165 3.63 -26.57 17.80
CA ALA A 165 4.69 -25.63 18.16
C ALA A 165 4.42 -25.06 19.56
N TRP A 166 4.93 -25.72 20.60
CA TRP A 166 4.70 -25.35 22.00
C TRP A 166 5.86 -25.77 22.92
N GLN A 167 5.98 -25.16 24.09
CA GLN A 167 6.99 -25.49 25.09
C GLN A 167 6.81 -26.92 25.65
N GLN A 168 7.92 -27.59 25.96
CA GLN A 168 7.88 -28.90 26.63
C GLN A 168 7.27 -28.78 28.04
N GLY A 169 6.50 -29.78 28.46
CA GLY A 169 5.91 -29.86 29.80
C GLY A 169 4.45 -29.40 29.92
N ALA A 170 3.77 -29.08 28.81
CA ALA A 170 2.36 -28.73 28.82
C ALA A 170 1.47 -29.90 29.30
N SER A 171 0.46 -29.57 30.11
CA SER A 171 -0.57 -30.51 30.54
C SER A 171 -1.50 -30.89 29.38
N ALA A 172 -2.21 -32.01 29.52
CA ALA A 172 -3.15 -32.48 28.49
C ALA A 172 -4.29 -31.47 28.22
N ASP A 173 -4.71 -30.69 29.22
CA ASP A 173 -5.79 -29.72 29.07
C ASP A 173 -5.31 -28.43 28.38
N GLU A 174 -4.08 -27.99 28.64
CA GLU A 174 -3.45 -26.89 27.90
C GLU A 174 -3.29 -27.25 26.41
N LEU A 175 -2.86 -28.48 26.10
CA LEU A 175 -2.75 -28.95 24.73
C LEU A 175 -4.10 -28.96 24.00
N LYS A 176 -5.17 -29.43 24.65
CA LYS A 176 -6.52 -29.36 24.09
C LYS A 176 -6.95 -27.92 23.83
N GLN A 177 -6.64 -27.00 24.74
CA GLN A 177 -6.97 -25.59 24.58
C GLN A 177 -6.21 -24.96 23.41
N VAL A 178 -4.91 -25.24 23.26
CA VAL A 178 -4.11 -24.77 22.12
C VAL A 178 -4.66 -25.28 20.79
N LEU A 179 -4.95 -26.58 20.68
CA LEU A 179 -5.55 -27.17 19.48
C LEU A 179 -6.93 -26.57 19.14
N ALA A 180 -7.69 -26.10 20.14
CA ALA A 180 -9.00 -25.51 19.94
C ALA A 180 -8.97 -24.00 19.64
N THR A 181 -7.96 -23.27 20.15
CA THR A 181 -7.92 -21.79 20.13
C THR A 181 -6.82 -21.21 19.26
N ARG A 182 -5.77 -21.99 18.97
CA ARG A 182 -4.60 -21.58 18.19
C ARG A 182 -4.24 -22.63 17.13
N PRO A 183 -5.15 -22.91 16.17
CA PRO A 183 -4.92 -23.91 15.14
C PRO A 183 -3.66 -23.62 14.29
N GLU A 184 -3.25 -22.35 14.18
CA GLU A 184 -2.05 -21.91 13.46
C GLU A 184 -0.73 -22.46 14.03
N LEU A 185 -0.75 -23.06 15.23
CA LEU A 185 0.40 -23.69 15.87
C LEU A 185 0.43 -25.21 15.71
N SER A 186 -0.54 -25.78 15.01
CA SER A 186 -0.67 -27.22 14.85
C SER A 186 -0.74 -27.63 13.40
N VAL A 187 -0.12 -28.75 13.06
CA VAL A 187 -0.22 -29.38 11.74
C VAL A 187 -0.30 -30.90 11.90
N ALA A 188 -0.90 -31.58 10.93
CA ALA A 188 -0.75 -33.02 10.76
C ALA A 188 0.29 -33.32 9.69
N ARG A 189 1.04 -34.42 9.84
CA ARG A 189 2.02 -34.86 8.85
C ARG A 189 1.86 -36.33 8.52
N LEU A 190 1.85 -36.65 7.24
CA LEU A 190 2.08 -38.01 6.75
C LEU A 190 3.53 -38.10 6.27
N LEU A 191 4.25 -39.09 6.77
CA LEU A 191 5.57 -39.49 6.30
C LEU A 191 5.42 -40.70 5.39
N SER A 192 6.23 -40.79 4.34
CA SER A 192 6.39 -42.04 3.61
C SER A 192 7.55 -42.83 4.23
N PRO A 193 7.39 -44.11 4.58
CA PRO A 193 8.51 -44.93 5.02
C PRO A 193 9.47 -45.32 3.89
N ARG A 194 9.25 -44.81 2.67
CA ARG A 194 10.07 -45.11 1.51
C ARG A 194 11.51 -44.68 1.75
N LEU A 195 12.43 -45.64 1.61
CA LEU A 195 13.86 -45.35 1.55
C LEU A 195 14.19 -44.89 0.13
N LEU A 196 14.60 -43.63 0.00
CA LEU A 196 14.86 -43.03 -1.31
C LEU A 196 16.24 -43.48 -1.84
N GLN A 197 16.30 -43.71 -3.15
CA GLN A 197 17.51 -44.06 -3.87
C GLN A 197 18.09 -42.78 -4.46
N PRO A 198 19.43 -42.59 -4.49
CA PRO A 198 20.05 -41.44 -5.15
C PRO A 198 19.68 -41.37 -6.64
N ASN A 199 19.66 -40.17 -7.21
CA ASN A 199 19.46 -39.93 -8.64
C ASN A 199 18.21 -40.61 -9.24
N THR A 200 17.13 -40.71 -8.47
CA THR A 200 15.92 -41.48 -8.82
C THR A 200 14.69 -40.56 -8.81
N ALA A 201 13.83 -40.70 -9.83
CA ALA A 201 12.57 -39.97 -9.92
C ALA A 201 11.45 -40.71 -9.19
N TYR A 202 10.59 -39.97 -8.51
CA TYR A 202 9.53 -40.48 -7.65
C TYR A 202 8.20 -39.75 -7.89
N ILE A 203 7.11 -40.49 -7.69
CA ILE A 203 5.76 -39.95 -7.61
C ILE A 203 5.28 -40.17 -6.18
N ALA A 204 4.96 -39.09 -5.49
CA ALA A 204 4.35 -39.12 -4.17
C ALA A 204 2.84 -38.99 -4.30
N CYS A 205 2.07 -39.85 -3.64
CA CYS A 205 0.61 -39.88 -3.70
C CYS A 205 0.00 -40.05 -2.31
N VAL A 206 -0.96 -39.20 -1.98
CA VAL A 206 -1.85 -39.38 -0.84
C VAL A 206 -3.01 -40.27 -1.28
N VAL A 207 -3.16 -41.42 -0.63
CA VAL A 207 -4.12 -42.48 -1.00
C VAL A 207 -4.88 -42.98 0.23
N PRO A 208 -6.10 -43.50 0.07
CA PRO A 208 -6.83 -44.12 1.18
C PRO A 208 -6.14 -45.41 1.65
N ALA A 209 -6.04 -45.60 2.96
CA ALA A 209 -5.43 -46.78 3.58
C ALA A 209 -6.37 -48.00 3.65
N PHE A 210 -7.68 -47.79 3.46
CA PHE A 210 -8.71 -48.84 3.58
C PHE A 210 -9.37 -49.15 2.25
N GLU A 211 -9.70 -50.43 2.04
CA GLU A 211 -10.28 -50.95 0.80
C GLU A 211 -11.59 -50.26 0.42
N ALA A 212 -12.43 -49.95 1.41
CA ALA A 212 -13.69 -49.26 1.16
C ALA A 212 -13.47 -47.87 0.54
N GLY A 213 -12.46 -47.12 1.00
CA GLY A 213 -12.07 -45.85 0.40
C GLY A 213 -11.44 -46.02 -0.99
N ARG A 214 -10.63 -47.07 -1.18
CA ARG A 214 -10.07 -47.42 -2.50
C ARG A 214 -11.17 -47.68 -3.52
N LEU A 215 -12.19 -48.48 -3.17
CA LEU A 215 -13.30 -48.81 -4.07
C LEU A 215 -14.11 -47.58 -4.46
N VAL A 216 -14.48 -46.74 -3.49
CA VAL A 216 -15.25 -45.51 -3.74
C VAL A 216 -14.47 -44.52 -4.59
N GLY A 217 -13.18 -44.33 -4.32
CA GLY A 217 -12.32 -43.47 -5.14
C GLY A 217 -12.09 -44.00 -6.56
N LEU A 218 -12.29 -45.29 -6.81
CA LEU A 218 -12.27 -45.90 -8.14
C LEU A 218 -13.65 -45.95 -8.82
N GLY A 219 -14.69 -45.38 -8.20
CA GLY A 219 -16.06 -45.35 -8.73
C GLY A 219 -16.91 -46.59 -8.42
N GLY A 220 -16.45 -47.48 -7.54
CA GLY A 220 -17.21 -48.62 -7.04
C GLY A 220 -18.07 -48.29 -5.81
N ALA A 221 -18.92 -49.24 -5.40
CA ALA A 221 -19.76 -49.14 -4.21
C ALA A 221 -19.37 -50.23 -3.17
N PRO A 222 -18.76 -49.87 -2.03
CA PRO A 222 -18.41 -50.82 -0.98
C PRO A 222 -19.65 -51.21 -0.16
N ASP A 223 -19.64 -52.40 0.41
CA ASP A 223 -20.64 -52.78 1.43
C ASP A 223 -20.41 -51.95 2.71
N ALA A 224 -21.39 -51.11 3.05
CA ALA A 224 -21.33 -50.22 4.21
C ALA A 224 -21.24 -50.96 5.55
N ASN A 225 -21.57 -52.26 5.59
CA ASN A 225 -21.54 -53.08 6.80
C ASN A 225 -20.33 -54.02 6.86
N ALA A 226 -19.48 -54.04 5.83
CA ALA A 226 -18.30 -54.89 5.81
C ALA A 226 -17.19 -54.34 6.73
N PRO A 227 -16.41 -55.22 7.39
CA PRO A 227 -15.20 -54.81 8.10
C PRO A 227 -14.24 -54.06 7.15
N LEU A 228 -13.60 -53.00 7.63
CA LEU A 228 -12.66 -52.22 6.84
C LEU A 228 -11.33 -52.96 6.73
N ALA A 229 -11.17 -53.67 5.62
CA ALA A 229 -9.92 -54.29 5.20
C ALA A 229 -8.90 -53.21 4.74
N PRO A 230 -7.58 -53.48 4.84
CA PRO A 230 -6.56 -52.60 4.24
C PRO A 230 -6.70 -52.56 2.72
N ALA A 231 -6.38 -51.42 2.10
CA ALA A 231 -6.49 -51.20 0.65
C ALA A 231 -5.58 -52.11 -0.19
N TRP A 232 -4.51 -52.64 0.40
CA TRP A 232 -3.67 -53.68 -0.18
C TRP A 232 -3.09 -54.56 0.92
N LYS A 233 -2.62 -55.76 0.54
CA LYS A 233 -1.92 -56.70 1.43
C LYS A 233 -0.67 -57.21 0.73
N LEU A 234 0.50 -56.91 1.27
CA LEU A 234 1.80 -57.30 0.68
C LEU A 234 2.28 -58.67 1.16
N SER A 235 1.77 -59.14 2.30
CA SER A 235 2.10 -60.42 2.91
C SER A 235 0.89 -61.37 2.88
N GLY A 236 1.13 -62.64 2.52
CA GLY A 236 0.10 -63.68 2.43
C GLY A 236 0.35 -64.69 1.30
N ALA A 237 -0.54 -65.68 1.16
CA ALA A 237 -0.40 -66.78 0.19
C ALA A 237 -0.43 -66.34 -1.29
N ASN A 238 -0.92 -65.13 -1.59
CA ASN A 238 -0.98 -64.54 -2.93
C ASN A 238 -0.89 -63.00 -2.84
N PRO A 239 0.31 -62.39 -2.85
CA PRO A 239 0.44 -60.93 -2.95
C PRO A 239 -0.11 -60.43 -4.30
N PRO A 240 -0.68 -59.21 -4.37
CA PRO A 240 -1.27 -58.70 -5.59
C PRO A 240 -0.20 -58.44 -6.66
N GLY A 241 -0.38 -59.00 -7.86
CA GLY A 241 0.48 -58.74 -9.02
C GLY A 241 0.22 -57.37 -9.68
N THR A 242 -0.90 -56.73 -9.35
CA THR A 242 -1.23 -55.36 -9.81
C THR A 242 -2.11 -54.67 -8.76
N VAL A 243 -1.88 -53.37 -8.54
CA VAL A 243 -2.67 -52.54 -7.61
C VAL A 243 -3.06 -51.23 -8.31
N SER A 244 -4.32 -50.83 -8.14
CA SER A 244 -4.83 -49.52 -8.60
C SER A 244 -5.33 -48.74 -7.40
N LEU A 245 -4.83 -47.51 -7.21
CA LEU A 245 -5.13 -46.64 -6.09
C LEU A 245 -5.69 -45.30 -6.58
N PRO A 246 -6.82 -44.81 -6.01
CA PRO A 246 -7.25 -43.46 -6.27
C PRO A 246 -6.35 -42.47 -5.53
N VAL A 247 -6.04 -41.35 -6.18
CA VAL A 247 -5.07 -40.36 -5.69
C VAL A 247 -5.79 -39.07 -5.30
N TYR A 248 -5.69 -38.70 -4.03
CA TYR A 248 -6.33 -37.49 -3.50
C TYR A 248 -5.45 -36.25 -3.66
N TYR A 249 -4.13 -36.45 -3.65
CA TYR A 249 -3.13 -35.42 -3.90
C TYR A 249 -1.84 -36.09 -4.38
N HIS A 250 -1.11 -35.46 -5.30
CA HIS A 250 0.19 -35.97 -5.73
C HIS A 250 1.16 -34.86 -6.12
N TRP A 251 2.45 -35.22 -6.10
CA TRP A 251 3.52 -34.42 -6.68
C TRP A 251 4.66 -35.32 -7.13
N GLU A 252 5.53 -34.79 -7.98
CA GLU A 252 6.70 -35.49 -8.49
C GLU A 252 7.96 -34.80 -7.99
N PHE A 253 9.02 -35.59 -7.79
CA PHE A 253 10.34 -35.09 -7.41
C PHE A 253 11.41 -36.09 -7.83
N ARG A 254 12.67 -35.63 -7.82
CA ARG A 254 13.85 -36.45 -8.06
C ARG A 254 14.87 -36.20 -6.95
N THR A 255 15.53 -37.28 -6.54
CA THR A 255 16.63 -37.24 -5.58
C THR A 255 17.96 -36.96 -6.28
N GLY A 256 18.87 -36.28 -5.58
CA GLY A 256 20.24 -36.07 -6.01
C GLY A 256 21.20 -37.13 -5.47
N ALA A 257 22.48 -36.76 -5.39
CA ALA A 257 23.47 -37.52 -4.63
C ALA A 257 23.10 -37.56 -3.14
N ARG A 258 23.57 -38.60 -2.44
CA ARG A 258 23.36 -38.78 -0.99
C ARG A 258 24.31 -37.86 -0.21
N GLU A 259 24.01 -36.58 -0.23
CA GLU A 259 24.66 -35.52 0.54
C GLU A 259 23.59 -34.81 1.35
N ASP A 260 23.89 -34.26 2.51
CA ASP A 260 22.97 -33.47 3.34
C ASP A 260 23.48 -32.03 3.55
N PHE A 261 22.74 -31.22 4.32
CA PHE A 261 23.12 -29.83 4.59
C PHE A 261 24.50 -29.73 5.24
N GLU A 262 24.77 -30.57 6.24
CA GLU A 262 26.05 -30.60 6.95
C GLU A 262 27.20 -30.93 6.01
N SER A 263 27.04 -31.94 5.16
CA SER A 263 28.03 -32.33 4.15
C SER A 263 28.35 -31.19 3.18
N ILE A 264 27.33 -30.46 2.69
CA ILE A 264 27.53 -29.36 1.75
C ILE A 264 28.27 -28.20 2.43
N VAL A 265 27.88 -27.84 3.66
CA VAL A 265 28.53 -26.74 4.38
C VAL A 265 29.96 -27.11 4.81
N ALA A 266 30.22 -28.37 5.17
CA ALA A 266 31.56 -28.85 5.51
C ALA A 266 32.55 -28.77 4.35
N ARG A 267 32.08 -28.75 3.10
CA ARG A 267 32.93 -28.55 1.91
C ARG A 267 33.29 -27.09 1.65
N LEU A 268 32.61 -26.12 2.27
CA LEU A 268 32.88 -24.71 2.03
C LEU A 268 34.31 -24.36 2.46
N GLN A 269 35.11 -23.90 1.49
CA GLN A 269 36.48 -23.49 1.73
C GLN A 269 36.61 -21.97 1.68
N PRO A 270 37.19 -21.35 2.71
CA PRO A 270 37.61 -19.96 2.63
C PRO A 270 38.63 -19.76 1.51
N ARG A 271 38.41 -18.74 0.66
CA ARG A 271 39.34 -18.40 -0.43
C ARG A 271 39.65 -16.91 -0.44
N ASP A 272 40.91 -16.60 -0.71
CA ASP A 272 41.31 -15.24 -1.06
C ASP A 272 41.03 -14.97 -2.55
N LEU A 273 40.20 -13.97 -2.81
CA LEU A 273 39.79 -13.56 -4.16
C LEU A 273 40.53 -12.29 -4.64
N SER A 274 41.48 -11.77 -3.86
CA SER A 274 42.19 -10.52 -4.13
C SER A 274 42.98 -10.49 -5.44
N ALA A 275 43.50 -11.65 -5.89
CA ALA A 275 44.42 -11.76 -7.02
C ALA A 275 43.76 -11.90 -8.41
N GLY A 276 42.43 -11.84 -8.53
CA GLY A 276 41.79 -12.04 -9.83
C GLY A 276 40.29 -11.70 -9.94
N VAL A 277 39.64 -11.38 -8.82
CA VAL A 277 38.20 -11.08 -8.78
C VAL A 277 37.98 -9.60 -8.44
N GLY A 278 36.92 -9.00 -8.97
CA GLY A 278 36.52 -7.62 -8.73
C GLY A 278 37.10 -6.61 -9.73
N ARG A 279 37.99 -7.02 -10.62
CA ARG A 279 38.60 -6.16 -11.66
C ARG A 279 38.57 -6.78 -13.06
N ARG A 280 38.42 -5.94 -14.08
CA ARG A 280 38.47 -6.30 -15.50
C ARG A 280 39.33 -5.32 -16.27
N ALA A 281 40.17 -5.83 -17.18
CA ALA A 281 40.92 -4.99 -18.10
C ALA A 281 39.98 -4.34 -19.14
N MET A 282 40.09 -3.02 -19.29
CA MET A 282 39.32 -2.21 -20.22
C MET A 282 40.27 -1.46 -21.16
N ASP A 283 40.11 -1.71 -22.45
CA ASP A 283 40.86 -0.99 -23.49
C ASP A 283 40.29 0.43 -23.68
N ILE A 284 41.16 1.44 -23.70
CA ILE A 284 40.82 2.85 -23.88
C ILE A 284 41.44 3.48 -25.14
N ASN A 285 42.03 2.66 -26.02
CA ASN A 285 42.73 3.12 -27.23
C ASN A 285 41.80 3.57 -28.36
N ALA A 286 40.51 3.20 -28.32
CA ALA A 286 39.53 3.57 -29.33
C ALA A 286 38.33 4.37 -28.75
N PRO A 287 38.56 5.57 -28.17
CA PRO A 287 37.51 6.30 -27.46
C PRO A 287 36.55 7.10 -28.37
N GLY A 288 36.68 6.96 -29.70
CA GLY A 288 35.86 7.69 -30.68
C GLY A 288 36.31 9.14 -30.95
N PHE A 289 37.45 9.56 -30.41
CA PHE A 289 38.08 10.86 -30.69
C PHE A 289 39.60 10.69 -30.87
N ALA A 290 40.22 11.65 -31.57
CA ALA A 290 41.66 11.64 -31.79
C ALA A 290 42.40 11.82 -30.46
N LEU A 291 43.25 10.86 -30.12
CA LEU A 291 44.20 11.01 -29.01
C LEU A 291 45.32 11.98 -29.42
N PRO A 292 45.83 12.80 -28.50
CA PRO A 292 46.92 13.71 -28.80
C PRO A 292 48.11 12.94 -29.38
N ALA A 293 48.49 13.23 -30.62
CA ALA A 293 49.74 12.74 -31.18
C ALA A 293 50.90 13.37 -30.40
N GLY A 294 51.99 12.62 -30.21
CA GLY A 294 53.24 13.19 -29.72
C GLY A 294 53.72 14.34 -30.63
N PRO A 295 54.67 15.18 -30.17
CA PRO A 295 55.20 16.27 -30.97
C PRO A 295 55.67 15.78 -32.36
N ALA A 296 55.45 16.61 -33.39
CA ALA A 296 55.70 16.25 -34.79
C ALA A 296 57.12 15.67 -34.99
N GLY A 297 57.20 14.47 -35.57
CA GLY A 297 58.45 13.72 -35.75
C GLY A 297 58.68 12.59 -34.71
N SER A 298 57.82 12.48 -33.69
CA SER A 298 57.84 11.35 -32.76
C SER A 298 57.24 10.09 -33.42
N PRO A 299 57.73 8.87 -33.08
CA PRO A 299 57.07 7.63 -33.51
C PRO A 299 55.61 7.61 -33.05
N ALA A 300 54.76 6.86 -33.77
CA ALA A 300 53.34 6.72 -33.43
C ALA A 300 53.19 6.42 -31.92
N PRO A 301 52.28 7.10 -31.21
CA PRO A 301 52.14 6.93 -29.77
C PRO A 301 51.89 5.45 -29.44
N ALA A 302 52.64 4.92 -28.48
CA ALA A 302 52.43 3.55 -28.01
C ALA A 302 50.98 3.39 -27.52
N PRO A 303 50.34 2.21 -27.70
CA PRO A 303 49.02 1.95 -27.17
C PRO A 303 48.98 2.23 -25.67
N LEU A 304 47.96 2.94 -25.21
CA LEU A 304 47.69 3.14 -23.79
C LEU A 304 47.47 1.76 -23.14
N PRO A 305 48.08 1.49 -21.97
CA PRO A 305 47.81 0.26 -21.25
C PRO A 305 46.33 0.18 -20.85
N PRO A 306 45.75 -1.04 -20.79
CA PRO A 306 44.37 -1.19 -20.37
C PRO A 306 44.18 -0.71 -18.93
N VAL A 307 43.05 -0.06 -18.68
CA VAL A 307 42.66 0.39 -17.34
C VAL A 307 41.92 -0.74 -16.65
N LEU A 308 42.18 -0.96 -15.37
CA LEU A 308 41.43 -1.94 -14.57
C LEU A 308 40.13 -1.30 -14.07
N LEU A 309 39.02 -1.72 -14.68
CA LEU A 309 37.66 -1.38 -14.24
C LEU A 309 37.27 -2.27 -13.06
N GLU A 310 36.79 -1.64 -12.00
CA GLU A 310 36.29 -2.32 -10.80
C GLU A 310 34.77 -2.50 -10.90
N GLY A 311 34.26 -3.66 -10.45
CA GLY A 311 32.82 -3.93 -10.41
C GLY A 311 32.11 -3.30 -9.22
N ALA A 312 30.81 -3.58 -9.09
CA ALA A 312 30.01 -3.17 -7.93
C ALA A 312 30.41 -3.89 -6.63
N LEU A 313 30.95 -5.10 -6.74
CA LEU A 313 31.54 -5.89 -5.65
C LEU A 313 33.03 -6.08 -5.90
N GLN A 314 33.82 -5.97 -4.83
CA GLN A 314 35.27 -6.17 -4.86
C GLN A 314 35.74 -6.92 -3.62
N PRO A 315 36.91 -7.60 -3.66
CA PRO A 315 37.49 -8.24 -2.47
C PRO A 315 37.61 -7.26 -1.29
N LEU A 316 37.39 -7.77 -0.08
CA LEU A 316 37.47 -6.95 1.13
C LEU A 316 38.87 -6.33 1.27
N GLY A 317 38.94 -5.01 1.47
CA GLY A 317 40.21 -4.28 1.56
C GLY A 317 40.94 -4.06 0.23
N ALA A 318 40.33 -4.38 -0.92
CA ALA A 318 40.93 -4.09 -2.23
C ALA A 318 41.20 -2.58 -2.40
N ALA A 319 42.45 -2.23 -2.72
CA ALA A 319 42.83 -0.86 -3.06
C ALA A 319 42.26 -0.46 -4.42
N ARG A 320 42.05 0.84 -4.67
CA ARG A 320 41.69 1.33 -6.01
C ARG A 320 42.84 1.10 -6.98
N ALA A 321 42.57 0.52 -8.15
CA ALA A 321 43.61 0.38 -9.18
C ALA A 321 44.14 1.76 -9.61
N PRO A 322 45.47 1.94 -9.71
CA PRO A 322 46.05 3.21 -10.15
C PRO A 322 45.63 3.50 -11.60
N PHE A 323 45.45 4.78 -11.90
CA PHE A 323 45.20 5.23 -13.27
C PHE A 323 46.56 5.48 -13.93
N PRO A 324 46.86 4.91 -15.13
CA PRO A 324 48.18 5.03 -15.76
C PRO A 324 48.61 6.48 -16.03
N ASP A 325 49.92 6.72 -16.17
CA ASP A 325 50.59 8.04 -16.12
C ASP A 325 50.23 9.04 -17.27
N GLY A 326 51.07 10.05 -17.54
CA GLY A 326 50.76 11.30 -18.27
C GLY A 326 50.03 11.20 -19.62
N ALA A 327 50.15 10.09 -20.36
CA ALA A 327 49.36 9.88 -21.58
C ALA A 327 47.84 9.80 -21.29
N THR A 328 47.46 9.30 -20.12
CA THR A 328 46.07 9.23 -19.66
C THR A 328 45.55 10.59 -19.16
N GLN A 329 46.43 11.49 -18.71
CA GLN A 329 46.03 12.88 -18.40
C GLN A 329 45.71 13.65 -19.68
N ALA A 330 46.46 13.42 -20.76
CA ALA A 330 46.18 13.99 -22.07
C ALA A 330 44.83 13.47 -22.63
N TRP A 331 44.53 12.18 -22.41
CA TRP A 331 43.22 11.60 -22.70
C TRP A 331 42.09 12.32 -21.94
N GLN A 332 42.26 12.54 -20.64
CA GLN A 332 41.26 13.24 -19.80
C GLN A 332 41.07 14.71 -20.22
N ALA A 333 42.14 15.39 -20.60
CA ALA A 333 42.08 16.77 -21.10
C ALA A 333 41.29 16.87 -22.42
N GLN A 334 41.50 15.91 -23.32
CA GLN A 334 40.75 15.85 -24.57
C GLN A 334 39.27 15.53 -24.33
N LEU A 335 38.96 14.57 -23.47
CA LEU A 335 37.58 14.28 -23.07
C LEU A 335 36.91 15.50 -22.43
N LYS A 336 37.60 16.20 -21.52
CA LYS A 336 37.12 17.44 -20.90
C LYS A 336 36.73 18.48 -21.96
N SER A 337 37.55 18.68 -22.98
CA SER A 337 37.27 19.61 -24.08
C SER A 337 35.98 19.24 -24.82
N ILE A 338 35.80 17.95 -25.14
CA ILE A 338 34.61 17.44 -25.85
C ILE A 338 33.35 17.61 -25.00
N LEU A 339 33.40 17.21 -23.73
CA LEU A 339 32.25 17.30 -22.82
C LEU A 339 31.79 18.74 -22.60
N ASN A 340 32.75 19.67 -22.51
CA ASN A 340 32.46 21.08 -22.25
C ASN A 340 31.96 21.83 -23.49
N ALA A 341 32.08 21.27 -24.70
CA ALA A 341 31.71 21.97 -25.94
C ALA A 341 30.23 22.44 -25.91
N ALA A 342 29.30 21.54 -25.62
CA ALA A 342 27.87 21.86 -25.57
C ALA A 342 27.51 22.82 -24.42
N GLY A 343 28.18 22.69 -23.27
CA GLY A 343 27.92 23.55 -22.10
C GLY A 343 28.46 24.97 -22.29
N ALA A 344 29.61 25.12 -22.96
CA ALA A 344 30.21 26.41 -23.26
C ALA A 344 29.43 27.14 -24.36
N ASP A 345 28.98 26.41 -25.38
CA ASP A 345 28.17 26.93 -26.48
C ASP A 345 26.81 27.47 -25.98
N ALA A 346 26.13 26.73 -25.10
CA ALA A 346 24.87 27.16 -24.49
C ALA A 346 24.97 28.47 -23.67
N GLN A 347 26.17 28.88 -23.26
CA GLN A 347 26.41 30.13 -22.55
C GLN A 347 26.71 31.31 -23.49
N ALA A 348 27.00 31.05 -24.77
CA ALA A 348 27.32 32.07 -25.76
C ALA A 348 26.03 32.60 -26.45
N PRO A 349 25.78 33.93 -26.43
CA PRO A 349 24.59 34.50 -27.08
C PRO A 349 24.63 34.29 -28.60
N GLY A 350 23.61 33.63 -29.17
CA GLY A 350 23.46 33.43 -30.61
C GLY A 350 24.32 32.32 -31.21
N ALA A 351 24.95 31.49 -30.37
CA ALA A 351 25.69 30.32 -30.84
C ALA A 351 24.74 29.19 -31.30
N GLU A 352 25.19 28.40 -32.27
CA GLU A 352 24.41 27.29 -32.82
C GLU A 352 24.48 26.08 -31.87
N PRO A 353 23.34 25.54 -31.39
CA PRO A 353 23.35 24.50 -30.36
C PRO A 353 24.19 23.27 -30.72
N VAL A 354 25.29 23.07 -30.01
CA VAL A 354 26.15 21.89 -30.20
C VAL A 354 25.59 20.68 -29.45
N LEU A 355 25.30 19.58 -30.17
CA LEU A 355 24.99 18.29 -29.58
C LEU A 355 26.28 17.55 -29.21
N GLY A 356 26.55 17.39 -27.92
CA GLY A 356 27.71 16.67 -27.40
C GLY A 356 27.33 15.49 -26.48
N PRO A 357 28.31 14.64 -26.11
CA PRO A 357 28.09 13.58 -25.14
C PRO A 357 27.57 14.14 -23.80
N PRO A 358 26.78 13.34 -23.04
CA PRO A 358 26.17 13.83 -21.81
C PRO A 358 27.21 14.10 -20.72
N ILE A 359 27.06 15.21 -20.00
CA ILE A 359 27.67 15.38 -18.68
C ILE A 359 26.70 14.80 -17.65
N TYR A 360 27.03 13.61 -17.13
CA TYR A 360 26.24 12.95 -16.10
C TYR A 360 26.20 13.83 -14.85
N GLY A 361 25.01 14.09 -14.32
CA GLY A 361 24.84 14.89 -13.11
C GLY A 361 24.81 16.41 -13.30
N ARG A 362 24.89 16.94 -14.54
CA ARG A 362 24.91 18.41 -14.79
C ARG A 362 23.76 19.18 -14.14
N VAL A 363 22.56 18.60 -14.15
CA VAL A 363 21.33 19.20 -13.57
C VAL A 363 21.39 19.16 -12.05
N HIS A 364 21.75 18.00 -11.48
CA HIS A 364 21.89 17.79 -10.04
C HIS A 364 22.94 18.72 -9.40
N ALA A 365 24.09 18.86 -10.07
CA ALA A 365 25.18 19.73 -9.64
C ALA A 365 24.95 21.21 -9.96
N ALA A 366 23.90 21.55 -10.72
CA ALA A 366 23.70 22.87 -11.32
C ALA A 366 24.96 23.41 -12.04
N ARG A 367 25.71 22.52 -12.71
CA ARG A 367 26.98 22.82 -13.35
C ARG A 367 27.05 22.19 -14.74
N HIS A 368 27.19 23.04 -15.75
CA HIS A 368 27.19 22.64 -17.17
C HIS A 368 28.59 22.30 -17.73
N LEU A 369 29.64 22.43 -16.91
CA LEU A 369 31.04 22.22 -17.31
C LEU A 369 31.76 21.33 -16.29
N VAL A 370 32.74 20.56 -16.76
CA VAL A 370 33.65 19.74 -15.94
C VAL A 370 35.02 20.40 -15.81
N GLY A 371 35.69 20.16 -14.67
CA GLY A 371 37.03 20.62 -14.34
C GLY A 371 37.16 22.12 -14.04
N GLN A 372 36.20 22.71 -13.34
CA GLN A 372 36.22 24.09 -12.83
C GLN A 372 36.08 24.15 -11.29
N GLY A 373 37.06 24.76 -10.62
CA GLY A 373 36.98 25.25 -9.22
C GLY A 373 36.64 24.23 -8.12
N PRO A 374 36.50 24.68 -6.86
CA PRO A 374 36.35 23.78 -5.69
C PRO A 374 34.95 23.13 -5.51
N ALA A 375 34.06 23.17 -6.51
CA ALA A 375 32.68 22.65 -6.45
C ALA A 375 32.52 21.28 -7.19
N PRO A 376 31.39 20.57 -7.04
CA PRO A 376 31.35 19.14 -6.68
C PRO A 376 32.40 18.29 -7.39
N GLN A 377 33.32 17.74 -6.61
CA GLN A 377 34.41 16.91 -7.11
C GLN A 377 33.90 15.60 -7.71
N TRP A 378 32.79 15.05 -7.20
CA TRP A 378 32.15 13.86 -7.75
C TRP A 378 31.71 14.02 -9.22
N LEU A 379 31.35 15.24 -9.67
CA LEU A 379 30.93 15.48 -11.05
C LEU A 379 32.10 15.25 -12.01
N ASP A 380 33.30 15.69 -11.61
CA ASP A 380 34.52 15.48 -12.38
C ASP A 380 34.99 14.03 -12.29
N ASP A 381 34.90 13.41 -11.11
CA ASP A 381 35.23 12.00 -10.90
C ASP A 381 34.42 11.07 -11.84
N VAL A 382 33.11 11.29 -11.97
CA VAL A 382 32.24 10.46 -12.84
C VAL A 382 32.50 10.70 -14.33
N ASN A 383 32.74 11.95 -14.72
CA ASN A 383 32.76 12.29 -16.14
C ASN A 383 34.16 12.21 -16.77
N LEU A 384 35.24 12.42 -16.01
CA LEU A 384 36.61 12.44 -16.53
C LEU A 384 37.38 11.13 -16.31
N ASP A 385 36.95 10.26 -15.38
CA ASP A 385 37.51 8.91 -15.26
C ASP A 385 36.69 7.94 -16.14
N PRO A 386 37.30 7.24 -17.11
CA PRO A 386 36.58 6.33 -18.00
C PRO A 386 35.88 5.20 -17.24
N ARG A 387 36.40 4.78 -16.07
CA ARG A 387 35.82 3.67 -15.30
C ARG A 387 34.44 4.03 -14.77
N GLU A 388 34.34 5.16 -14.07
CA GLU A 388 33.09 5.68 -13.53
C GLU A 388 32.14 6.14 -14.65
N ARG A 389 32.67 6.68 -15.76
CA ARG A 389 31.84 7.06 -16.91
C ARG A 389 31.18 5.85 -17.56
N VAL A 390 31.89 4.72 -17.67
CA VAL A 390 31.31 3.45 -18.14
C VAL A 390 30.25 2.95 -17.17
N ALA A 391 30.48 3.02 -15.85
CA ALA A 391 29.46 2.66 -14.87
C ALA A 391 28.18 3.50 -15.03
N ALA A 392 28.30 4.82 -15.22
CA ALA A 392 27.16 5.68 -15.51
C ALA A 392 26.47 5.33 -16.84
N ALA A 393 27.24 5.00 -17.88
CA ALA A 393 26.68 4.57 -19.16
C ALA A 393 25.95 3.22 -19.07
N LEU A 394 26.41 2.28 -18.25
CA LEU A 394 25.68 1.04 -17.96
C LEU A 394 24.31 1.34 -17.32
N GLY A 395 24.27 2.30 -16.39
CA GLY A 395 23.02 2.77 -15.80
C GLY A 395 22.06 3.36 -16.84
N THR A 396 22.58 4.18 -17.76
CA THR A 396 21.82 4.67 -18.92
C THR A 396 21.26 3.51 -19.76
N GLY A 397 22.09 2.51 -20.08
CA GLY A 397 21.68 1.35 -20.88
C GLY A 397 20.57 0.52 -20.22
N VAL A 398 20.56 0.40 -18.89
CA VAL A 398 19.47 -0.26 -18.16
C VAL A 398 18.14 0.47 -18.38
N VAL A 399 18.10 1.81 -18.20
CA VAL A 399 16.86 2.59 -18.43
C VAL A 399 16.38 2.43 -19.87
N GLN A 400 17.28 2.54 -20.85
CA GLN A 400 16.93 2.39 -22.26
C GLN A 400 16.34 1.00 -22.57
N SER A 401 16.91 -0.06 -21.98
CA SER A 401 16.39 -1.43 -22.16
C SER A 401 15.03 -1.66 -21.52
N GLN A 402 14.69 -0.91 -20.46
CA GLN A 402 13.47 -1.08 -19.67
C GLN A 402 12.51 0.11 -19.80
N GLN A 403 12.69 0.97 -20.80
CA GLN A 403 12.03 2.27 -20.90
C GLN A 403 10.51 2.18 -20.79
N GLU A 404 9.88 1.19 -21.44
CA GLU A 404 8.42 1.07 -21.44
C GLU A 404 7.88 0.59 -20.09
N ALA A 405 8.58 -0.34 -19.43
CA ALA A 405 8.18 -0.84 -18.12
C ALA A 405 8.33 0.25 -17.05
N LEU A 406 9.44 0.99 -17.07
CA LEU A 406 9.70 2.11 -16.16
C LEU A 406 8.70 3.25 -16.35
N MET A 407 8.36 3.58 -17.60
CA MET A 407 7.35 4.60 -17.88
C MET A 407 5.96 4.16 -17.45
N ALA A 408 5.59 2.89 -17.64
CA ALA A 408 4.32 2.36 -17.14
C ALA A 408 4.20 2.50 -15.61
N GLU A 409 5.25 2.09 -14.87
CA GLU A 409 5.27 2.25 -13.41
C GLU A 409 5.23 3.74 -12.98
N ALA A 410 5.90 4.64 -13.70
CA ALA A 410 5.80 6.08 -13.43
C ALA A 410 4.37 6.61 -13.62
N TRP A 411 3.67 6.19 -14.67
CA TRP A 411 2.28 6.60 -14.93
C TRP A 411 1.30 6.02 -13.91
N ASP A 412 1.52 4.79 -13.45
CA ASP A 412 0.72 4.18 -12.38
C ASP A 412 0.85 4.99 -11.08
N GLN A 413 2.06 5.47 -10.76
CA GLN A 413 2.30 6.35 -9.61
C GLN A 413 1.68 7.75 -9.78
N ALA A 414 1.57 8.25 -11.01
CA ALA A 414 0.93 9.54 -11.28
C ALA A 414 -0.60 9.51 -11.10
N GLY A 415 -1.25 8.36 -11.19
CA GLY A 415 -2.68 8.19 -10.96
C GLY A 415 -3.54 9.19 -11.75
N GLU A 416 -4.36 10.00 -11.06
CA GLU A 416 -5.26 10.99 -11.68
C GLU A 416 -4.59 12.35 -11.99
N LEU A 417 -3.26 12.47 -11.86
CA LEU A 417 -2.55 13.75 -12.01
C LEU A 417 -2.79 14.41 -13.37
N ALA A 418 -2.97 13.64 -14.44
CA ALA A 418 -3.33 14.16 -15.76
C ALA A 418 -4.68 14.90 -15.76
N GLN A 419 -5.69 14.36 -15.05
CA GLN A 419 -7.00 14.97 -14.92
C GLN A 419 -6.92 16.23 -14.05
N VAL A 420 -6.15 16.19 -12.97
CA VAL A 420 -5.87 17.34 -12.10
C VAL A 420 -5.20 18.46 -12.90
N ASN A 421 -4.16 18.16 -13.67
CA ASN A 421 -3.46 19.14 -14.50
C ASN A 421 -4.35 19.71 -15.61
N GLN A 422 -5.22 18.89 -16.20
CA GLN A 422 -6.21 19.40 -17.14
C GLN A 422 -7.17 20.39 -16.48
N ARG A 423 -7.59 20.11 -15.23
CA ARG A 423 -8.43 21.03 -14.48
C ARG A 423 -7.71 22.34 -14.15
N LEU A 424 -6.44 22.26 -13.74
CA LEU A 424 -5.62 23.43 -13.45
C LEU A 424 -5.39 24.29 -14.69
N ARG A 425 -5.15 23.70 -15.88
CA ARG A 425 -5.09 24.44 -17.16
C ARG A 425 -6.40 25.17 -17.47
N GLN A 426 -7.55 24.53 -17.29
CA GLN A 426 -8.86 25.19 -17.47
C GLN A 426 -9.05 26.36 -16.50
N MET A 427 -8.53 26.25 -15.28
CA MET A 427 -8.56 27.32 -14.29
C MET A 427 -7.63 28.47 -14.66
N GLN A 428 -6.41 28.20 -15.15
CA GLN A 428 -5.51 29.23 -15.68
C GLN A 428 -6.15 30.00 -16.82
N LEU A 429 -6.77 29.29 -17.77
CA LEU A 429 -7.49 29.92 -18.89
C LEU A 429 -8.64 30.79 -18.38
N SER A 430 -9.46 30.26 -17.47
CA SER A 430 -10.55 31.00 -16.85
C SER A 430 -10.04 32.27 -16.12
N LEU A 431 -8.87 32.21 -15.47
CA LEU A 431 -8.27 33.34 -14.75
C LEU A 431 -7.79 34.41 -15.75
N ALA A 432 -7.14 33.99 -16.83
CA ALA A 432 -6.69 34.89 -17.89
C ALA A 432 -7.88 35.59 -18.56
N ILE A 433 -8.94 34.86 -18.89
CA ILE A 433 -10.15 35.42 -19.51
C ILE A 433 -10.84 36.39 -18.54
N THR A 434 -11.11 35.95 -17.31
CA THR A 434 -11.87 36.77 -16.35
C THR A 434 -11.06 37.98 -15.91
N GLY A 435 -9.74 37.87 -15.79
CA GLY A 435 -8.84 39.00 -15.56
C GLY A 435 -8.89 40.04 -16.68
N ARG A 436 -8.89 39.60 -17.95
CA ARG A 436 -9.06 40.50 -19.11
C ARG A 436 -10.45 41.15 -19.14
N LEU A 437 -11.51 40.40 -18.83
CA LEU A 437 -12.87 40.93 -18.74
C LEU A 437 -13.01 41.94 -17.60
N HIS A 438 -12.44 41.66 -16.43
CA HIS A 438 -12.42 42.55 -15.28
C HIS A 438 -11.68 43.86 -15.61
N ALA A 439 -10.48 43.78 -16.22
CA ALA A 439 -9.74 44.94 -16.66
C ALA A 439 -10.50 45.76 -17.71
N ARG A 440 -11.17 45.10 -18.67
CA ARG A 440 -11.90 45.76 -19.75
C ARG A 440 -13.21 46.40 -19.28
N HIS A 441 -13.96 45.76 -18.38
CA HIS A 441 -15.35 46.12 -18.08
C HIS A 441 -15.59 46.63 -16.66
N VAL A 442 -14.77 46.26 -15.66
CA VAL A 442 -14.98 46.62 -14.25
C VAL A 442 -14.01 47.72 -13.82
N GLN A 443 -12.71 47.58 -14.13
CA GLN A 443 -11.71 48.60 -13.77
C GLN A 443 -11.94 49.95 -14.46
N ARG A 444 -12.54 49.94 -15.66
CA ARG A 444 -12.90 51.15 -16.42
C ARG A 444 -14.16 51.87 -15.91
N LEU A 445 -14.89 51.31 -14.94
CA LEU A 445 -16.08 51.97 -14.37
C LEU A 445 -15.67 53.02 -13.35
N GLU A 446 -15.50 54.26 -13.80
CA GLU A 446 -15.13 55.41 -12.95
C GLU A 446 -16.32 56.00 -12.18
N ASP A 447 -17.55 55.77 -12.62
CA ASP A 447 -18.78 56.17 -11.93
C ASP A 447 -19.14 55.16 -10.82
N ASP A 448 -19.17 55.63 -9.57
CA ASP A 448 -19.56 54.86 -8.40
C ASP A 448 -20.92 54.21 -8.57
N ASN A 449 -21.91 54.93 -9.11
CA ASN A 449 -23.25 54.38 -9.25
C ASN A 449 -23.29 53.22 -10.25
N ALA A 450 -22.50 53.28 -11.32
CA ALA A 450 -22.41 52.21 -12.29
C ALA A 450 -21.76 50.96 -11.66
N LEU A 451 -20.71 51.14 -10.88
CA LEU A 451 -20.02 50.07 -10.16
C LEU A 451 -20.93 49.39 -9.11
N TRP A 452 -21.62 50.18 -8.28
CA TRP A 452 -22.52 49.66 -7.25
C TRP A 452 -23.73 48.91 -7.85
N ARG A 453 -24.23 49.34 -9.02
CA ARG A 453 -25.29 48.61 -9.74
C ARG A 453 -24.79 47.34 -10.39
N PHE A 454 -23.58 47.36 -10.94
CA PHE A 454 -22.91 46.18 -11.48
C PHE A 454 -22.71 45.12 -10.39
N ALA A 455 -22.29 45.55 -9.19
CA ALA A 455 -22.12 44.70 -8.02
C ALA A 455 -23.44 44.25 -7.36
N SER A 456 -24.57 44.90 -7.67
CA SER A 456 -25.84 44.68 -6.98
C SER A 456 -26.34 43.22 -6.96
N PRO A 457 -26.22 42.39 -8.02
CA PRO A 457 -26.60 40.98 -7.95
C PRO A 457 -25.79 40.18 -6.90
N ALA A 458 -24.57 40.64 -6.58
CA ALA A 458 -23.68 40.02 -5.61
C ALA A 458 -23.66 40.73 -4.25
N GLN A 459 -24.48 41.77 -4.03
CA GLN A 459 -24.42 42.62 -2.82
C GLN A 459 -24.64 41.86 -1.50
N ALA A 460 -25.30 40.70 -1.53
CA ALA A 460 -25.49 39.81 -0.38
C ALA A 460 -24.21 39.00 -0.04
N ARG A 461 -23.25 38.92 -0.96
CA ARG A 461 -22.01 38.11 -0.85
C ARG A 461 -20.74 38.98 -0.75
N LEU A 462 -20.79 40.23 -1.20
CA LEU A 462 -19.67 41.16 -1.12
C LEU A 462 -19.54 41.70 0.31
N VAL A 463 -18.60 41.17 1.09
CA VAL A 463 -18.35 41.58 2.48
C VAL A 463 -17.42 42.78 2.51
N MET A 464 -17.88 43.88 3.10
CA MET A 464 -17.22 45.16 3.14
C MET A 464 -16.83 45.55 4.57
N SER A 465 -15.71 46.25 4.68
CA SER A 465 -15.17 46.74 5.95
C SER A 465 -15.86 48.04 6.30
N ARG A 466 -16.24 48.23 7.58
CA ARG A 466 -16.91 49.45 8.01
C ARG A 466 -15.88 50.55 8.31
N PRO A 467 -16.12 51.82 7.92
CA PRO A 467 -15.18 52.93 8.19
C PRO A 467 -14.96 53.27 9.67
N ALA A 468 -15.84 52.79 10.57
CA ALA A 468 -15.76 53.05 12.01
C ALA A 468 -15.98 51.76 12.81
N GLN A 469 -14.87 51.10 13.20
CA GLN A 469 -14.73 50.07 14.24
C GLN A 469 -15.92 49.09 14.43
N GLY A 470 -16.48 48.55 13.33
CA GLY A 470 -17.58 47.60 13.37
C GLY A 470 -17.26 46.32 12.62
N ALA A 471 -17.95 45.23 12.96
CA ALA A 471 -17.88 43.96 12.24
C ALA A 471 -18.15 44.14 10.74
N ALA A 472 -17.47 43.34 9.91
CA ALA A 472 -17.67 43.37 8.46
C ALA A 472 -19.12 43.02 8.12
N LEU A 473 -19.72 43.80 7.22
CA LEU A 473 -21.10 43.61 6.77
C LEU A 473 -21.11 43.36 5.27
N THR A 474 -22.09 42.61 4.79
CA THR A 474 -22.33 42.54 3.35
C THR A 474 -22.69 43.93 2.81
N MET A 475 -22.42 44.20 1.54
CA MET A 475 -22.82 45.42 0.85
C MET A 475 -24.32 45.68 1.02
N GLN A 476 -25.15 44.63 1.06
CA GLN A 476 -26.56 44.70 1.41
C GLN A 476 -26.82 45.15 2.86
N GLY A 477 -26.10 44.57 3.82
CA GLY A 477 -26.18 44.95 5.24
C GLY A 477 -25.74 46.40 5.48
N LEU A 478 -24.71 46.86 4.76
CA LEU A 478 -24.28 48.26 4.79
C LEU A 478 -25.36 49.19 4.25
N LEU A 479 -25.99 48.85 3.12
CA LEU A 479 -27.11 49.63 2.57
C LEU A 479 -28.27 49.71 3.56
N ALA A 480 -28.67 48.59 4.15
CA ALA A 480 -29.74 48.52 5.15
C ALA A 480 -29.43 49.29 6.45
N ALA A 481 -28.16 49.42 6.81
CA ALA A 481 -27.69 50.21 7.94
C ALA A 481 -27.45 51.69 7.62
N SER A 482 -27.59 52.11 6.35
CA SER A 482 -27.37 53.46 5.86
C SER A 482 -28.67 54.19 5.57
N SER A 483 -28.65 55.53 5.47
CA SER A 483 -29.80 56.35 5.05
C SER A 483 -30.20 56.17 3.58
N THR A 484 -29.54 55.26 2.86
CA THR A 484 -29.79 54.98 1.45
C THR A 484 -30.98 54.02 1.28
N PRO A 485 -32.02 54.37 0.51
CA PRO A 485 -33.09 53.43 0.17
C PRO A 485 -32.56 52.20 -0.57
N THR A 486 -32.88 51.00 -0.08
CA THR A 486 -32.51 49.71 -0.72
C THR A 486 -33.08 49.55 -2.13
N VAL A 487 -34.14 50.29 -2.46
CA VAL A 487 -34.75 50.34 -3.80
C VAL A 487 -33.78 50.88 -4.86
N ILE A 488 -32.75 51.65 -4.48
CA ILE A 488 -31.78 52.23 -5.43
C ILE A 488 -31.01 51.14 -6.19
N THR A 489 -30.76 49.99 -5.57
CA THR A 489 -30.07 48.86 -6.21
C THR A 489 -31.05 47.85 -6.83
N SER A 490 -32.37 48.08 -6.74
CA SER A 490 -33.40 47.17 -7.27
C SER A 490 -33.36 47.05 -8.80
N ALA A 491 -33.79 45.89 -9.33
CA ALA A 491 -33.82 45.65 -10.77
C ALA A 491 -34.65 46.68 -11.58
N PRO A 492 -35.84 47.12 -11.12
CA PRO A 492 -36.58 48.19 -11.78
C PRO A 492 -35.81 49.52 -11.81
N MET A 493 -35.20 49.91 -10.69
CA MET A 493 -34.44 51.15 -10.59
C MET A 493 -33.18 51.14 -11.46
N ARG A 494 -32.47 50.00 -11.54
CA ARG A 494 -31.33 49.81 -12.46
C ARG A 494 -31.72 50.02 -13.92
N ARG A 495 -32.90 49.54 -14.34
CA ARG A 495 -33.42 49.75 -15.70
C ARG A 495 -33.80 51.20 -15.96
N LEU A 496 -34.49 51.84 -15.00
CA LEU A 496 -34.94 53.23 -15.10
C LEU A 496 -33.76 54.20 -15.17
N ALA A 497 -32.73 53.96 -14.37
CA ALA A 497 -31.60 54.85 -14.19
C ALA A 497 -30.37 54.51 -15.06
N ARG A 498 -30.50 53.60 -16.04
CA ARG A 498 -29.38 53.19 -16.90
C ARG A 498 -28.70 54.39 -17.60
N PRO A 499 -27.37 54.36 -17.79
CA PRO A 499 -26.68 55.36 -18.60
C PRO A 499 -27.31 55.43 -20.00
N GLY A 500 -27.72 56.63 -20.43
CA GLY A 500 -28.41 56.82 -21.72
C GLY A 500 -29.91 56.49 -21.76
N GLY A 501 -30.53 56.06 -20.65
CA GLY A 501 -31.99 55.88 -20.56
C GLY A 501 -32.76 57.21 -20.63
N ALA A 502 -34.04 57.17 -21.01
CA ALA A 502 -34.86 58.37 -21.19
C ALA A 502 -34.91 59.26 -19.94
N VAL A 503 -35.01 58.66 -18.74
CA VAL A 503 -35.02 59.38 -17.45
C VAL A 503 -33.67 60.01 -17.15
N SER A 504 -32.57 59.26 -17.29
CA SER A 504 -31.21 59.78 -17.08
C SER A 504 -30.86 60.89 -18.06
N ARG A 505 -31.28 60.77 -19.33
CA ARG A 505 -31.10 61.82 -20.36
C ARG A 505 -31.89 63.07 -19.98
N ARG A 506 -33.18 62.93 -19.65
CA ARG A 506 -34.04 64.06 -19.25
C ARG A 506 -33.53 64.74 -17.98
N ALA A 507 -33.06 63.98 -16.99
CA ALA A 507 -32.49 64.53 -15.76
C ALA A 507 -31.16 65.25 -16.02
N ALA A 508 -30.29 64.71 -16.89
CA ALA A 508 -29.06 65.39 -17.30
C ALA A 508 -29.36 66.68 -18.07
N THR A 509 -30.38 66.68 -18.95
CA THR A 509 -30.85 67.88 -19.65
C THR A 509 -31.45 68.90 -18.68
N ALA A 510 -32.25 68.45 -17.72
CA ALA A 510 -32.86 69.30 -16.70
C ALA A 510 -31.80 69.95 -15.78
N MET A 511 -30.76 69.22 -15.38
CA MET A 511 -29.64 69.80 -14.63
C MET A 511 -28.83 70.79 -15.45
N ARG A 512 -28.60 70.54 -16.75
CA ARG A 512 -27.96 71.50 -17.65
C ARG A 512 -28.78 72.79 -17.79
N LEU A 513 -30.11 72.68 -17.81
CA LEU A 513 -31.03 73.81 -17.89
C LEU A 513 -31.17 74.58 -16.56
N ALA A 514 -31.00 73.90 -15.43
CA ALA A 514 -31.17 74.46 -14.08
C ALA A 514 -29.96 75.25 -13.53
N GLY A 515 -28.92 75.48 -14.34
CA GLY A 515 -27.84 76.44 -14.06
C GLY A 515 -27.04 76.23 -12.76
N THR A 516 -27.14 75.06 -12.12
CA THR A 516 -26.49 74.77 -10.84
C THR A 516 -25.37 73.74 -11.04
N ALA A 517 -24.14 74.25 -10.88
CA ALA A 517 -22.84 73.59 -10.81
C ALA A 517 -21.98 73.55 -12.09
N THR A 518 -20.75 74.02 -11.88
CA THR A 518 -19.55 74.01 -12.71
C THR A 518 -19.37 72.75 -13.58
N ILE A 519 -18.89 73.00 -14.80
CA ILE A 519 -18.79 72.09 -15.96
C ILE A 519 -17.99 70.79 -15.69
N ALA A 520 -17.25 70.68 -14.58
CA ALA A 520 -16.47 69.47 -14.25
C ALA A 520 -17.27 68.38 -13.50
N SER A 521 -18.40 68.69 -12.83
CA SER A 521 -19.14 67.69 -12.03
C SER A 521 -20.46 67.21 -12.64
N ALA A 522 -20.97 67.93 -13.65
CA ALA A 522 -22.24 67.60 -14.32
C ALA A 522 -22.13 66.43 -15.32
N ALA A 523 -20.92 66.05 -15.73
CA ALA A 523 -20.73 64.91 -16.65
C ALA A 523 -20.96 63.55 -15.98
N SER A 524 -20.88 63.48 -14.64
CA SER A 524 -20.95 62.22 -13.89
C SER A 524 -22.20 62.09 -13.01
N ALA A 525 -23.06 63.11 -12.97
CA ALA A 525 -24.25 63.09 -12.13
C ALA A 525 -25.45 62.44 -12.84
N THR A 526 -25.64 61.13 -12.67
CA THR A 526 -26.90 60.47 -13.06
C THR A 526 -28.04 60.93 -12.14
N ALA A 527 -29.31 60.89 -12.59
CA ALA A 527 -30.48 61.24 -11.75
C ALA A 527 -30.51 60.56 -10.37
N VAL A 528 -29.81 59.44 -10.26
CA VAL A 528 -29.65 58.66 -9.04
C VAL A 528 -28.52 59.17 -8.16
N SER A 529 -27.42 59.76 -8.67
CA SER A 529 -26.40 60.38 -7.80
C SER A 529 -26.96 61.59 -7.07
N SER A 530 -27.83 62.36 -7.72
CA SER A 530 -28.57 63.45 -7.09
C SER A 530 -29.56 62.92 -6.05
N MET A 531 -30.30 61.84 -6.33
CA MET A 531 -31.14 61.19 -5.31
C MET A 531 -30.31 60.62 -4.14
N PHE A 532 -29.18 59.97 -4.42
CA PHE A 532 -28.27 59.45 -3.39
C PHE A 532 -27.77 60.59 -2.49
N ARG A 533 -27.34 61.71 -3.08
CA ARG A 533 -26.93 62.91 -2.34
C ARG A 533 -28.08 63.57 -1.58
N LEU A 534 -29.25 63.76 -2.20
CA LEU A 534 -30.42 64.40 -1.60
C LEU A 534 -30.96 63.62 -0.38
N TYR A 535 -31.02 62.28 -0.45
CA TYR A 535 -31.48 61.46 0.67
C TYR A 535 -30.41 61.27 1.75
N SER A 536 -29.13 61.32 1.37
CA SER A 536 -28.02 61.18 2.32
C SER A 536 -27.75 62.45 3.13
N ALA A 537 -28.08 63.64 2.61
CA ALA A 537 -27.67 64.93 3.19
C ALA A 537 -28.62 65.55 4.23
N GLN A 538 -29.78 64.96 4.54
CA GLN A 538 -30.69 65.51 5.56
C GLN A 538 -31.22 64.44 6.53
N PRO A 539 -31.06 64.62 7.86
CA PRO A 539 -31.77 63.82 8.85
C PRO A 539 -33.24 64.24 8.86
N VAL A 540 -34.10 63.54 8.11
CA VAL A 540 -35.54 63.81 8.13
C VAL A 540 -36.17 63.09 9.32
N ALA A 541 -36.72 63.84 10.28
CA ALA A 541 -37.67 63.31 11.26
C ALA A 541 -39.03 63.14 10.56
N MET A 542 -39.50 61.90 10.41
CA MET A 542 -40.84 61.64 9.84
C MET A 542 -41.87 61.44 10.96
N LEU A 543 -42.96 62.18 10.89
CA LEU A 543 -44.15 62.02 11.74
C LEU A 543 -45.12 61.06 11.04
N PHE A 544 -45.46 59.92 11.66
CA PHE A 544 -46.47 59.01 11.15
C PHE A 544 -47.82 59.26 11.83
N VAL A 545 -48.90 59.38 11.04
CA VAL A 545 -50.29 59.44 11.51
C VAL A 545 -51.06 58.28 10.90
N LEU A 546 -51.67 57.44 11.74
CA LEU A 546 -52.53 56.33 11.32
C LEU A 546 -54.00 56.65 11.62
N PRO A 547 -54.85 56.95 10.61
CA PRO A 547 -56.27 57.18 10.83
C PRO A 547 -57.03 55.85 11.09
N PRO A 548 -58.12 55.86 11.87
CA PRO A 548 -58.88 54.66 12.22
C PRO A 548 -59.58 54.06 10.98
N THR A 549 -59.59 52.72 10.87
CA THR A 549 -60.23 52.02 9.74
C THR A 549 -61.69 51.69 10.02
N ARG A 550 -62.59 51.94 9.05
CA ARG A 550 -63.98 51.44 9.05
C ARG A 550 -64.08 50.16 8.20
N GLY A 551 -64.61 49.07 8.78
CA GLY A 551 -64.82 47.78 8.11
C GLY A 551 -63.90 46.64 8.62
N MET A 552 -64.12 45.42 8.12
CA MET A 552 -63.23 44.26 8.40
C MET A 552 -61.89 44.44 7.67
N VAL A 553 -60.77 44.32 8.40
CA VAL A 553 -59.41 44.39 7.87
C VAL A 553 -58.64 43.13 8.24
N SER A 554 -57.81 42.61 7.34
CA SER A 554 -56.98 41.43 7.60
C SER A 554 -55.78 41.75 8.50
N PHE A 555 -55.28 40.75 9.23
CA PHE A 555 -54.14 40.91 10.14
C PHE A 555 -52.91 41.49 9.40
N ASP A 556 -52.58 40.95 8.23
CA ASP A 556 -51.49 41.42 7.36
C ASP A 556 -51.61 42.88 6.89
N ALA A 557 -52.86 43.39 6.75
CA ALA A 557 -53.09 44.77 6.36
C ALA A 557 -52.82 45.75 7.51
N VAL A 558 -52.95 45.29 8.75
CA VAL A 558 -52.63 46.07 9.96
C VAL A 558 -51.12 45.98 10.28
N THR A 559 -50.49 44.81 10.15
CA THR A 559 -49.05 44.64 10.44
C THR A 559 -48.16 45.46 9.50
N ARG A 560 -48.54 45.57 8.22
CA ARG A 560 -47.83 46.40 7.22
C ARG A 560 -47.85 47.91 7.52
N ARG A 561 -48.73 48.36 8.42
CA ARG A 561 -48.88 49.76 8.79
C ARG A 561 -48.07 50.14 10.05
N LEU A 562 -47.51 49.17 10.77
CA LEU A 562 -46.63 49.42 11.93
C LEU A 562 -45.20 49.78 11.48
N PRO A 563 -44.48 50.66 12.21
CA PRO A 563 -43.06 50.94 11.96
C PRO A 563 -42.21 49.66 11.99
N ALA A 564 -41.20 49.55 11.11
CA ALA A 564 -40.39 48.34 10.93
C ALA A 564 -39.69 47.81 12.20
N ALA A 565 -39.56 48.63 13.25
CA ALA A 565 -39.00 48.23 14.54
C ALA A 565 -39.99 47.47 15.45
N GLN A 566 -41.29 47.48 15.15
CA GLN A 566 -42.35 46.79 15.91
C GLN A 566 -43.04 45.68 15.10
N GLN A 567 -42.52 45.34 13.92
CA GLN A 567 -42.91 44.14 13.19
C GLN A 567 -42.33 42.93 13.93
N THR A 568 -43.14 42.29 14.76
CA THR A 568 -42.72 41.13 15.58
C THR A 568 -42.23 40.00 14.67
N ILE A 569 -40.92 39.70 14.78
CA ILE A 569 -40.16 38.54 14.32
C ILE A 569 -40.68 37.84 13.05
N THR A 570 -40.05 38.16 11.92
CA THR A 570 -40.18 37.34 10.70
C THR A 570 -39.34 36.06 10.83
N PHE A 571 -39.74 34.96 10.20
CA PHE A 571 -39.08 33.64 10.23
C PHE A 571 -37.55 33.68 9.97
N ALA A 572 -37.05 34.72 9.31
CA ALA A 572 -35.63 34.93 9.03
C ALA A 572 -34.81 35.50 10.21
N GLN A 573 -35.45 35.91 11.33
CA GLN A 573 -34.78 36.46 12.52
C GLN A 573 -34.62 35.43 13.67
N GLY A 574 -34.96 34.17 13.45
CA GLY A 574 -34.66 33.09 14.39
C GLY A 574 -33.18 32.74 14.39
N ASN A 575 -32.40 33.30 15.33
CA ASN A 575 -31.03 32.88 15.59
C ASN A 575 -30.94 32.05 16.88
N ASN A 576 -29.86 31.27 17.02
CA ASN A 576 -29.65 30.34 18.14
C ASN A 576 -29.80 30.98 19.53
N ALA A 577 -29.45 32.26 19.69
CA ALA A 577 -29.56 32.98 20.97
C ALA A 577 -31.03 33.30 21.35
N THR A 578 -31.89 33.54 20.36
CA THR A 578 -33.32 33.85 20.59
C THR A 578 -34.13 32.58 20.89
N VAL A 579 -33.68 31.43 20.36
CA VAL A 579 -34.25 30.11 20.65
C VAL A 579 -33.78 29.57 22.01
N ALA A 580 -32.54 29.85 22.42
CA ALA A 580 -31.97 29.42 23.69
C ALA A 580 -32.62 30.07 24.93
N GLY A 581 -33.30 31.22 24.78
CA GLY A 581 -33.98 31.92 25.86
C GLY A 581 -35.42 31.46 26.14
N LEU A 582 -35.97 30.51 25.35
CA LEU A 582 -37.33 29.99 25.51
C LEU A 582 -37.34 28.70 26.34
N ALA A 583 -38.33 28.55 27.23
CA ALA A 583 -38.46 27.39 28.10
C ALA A 583 -38.60 26.08 27.29
N PRO A 584 -37.79 25.04 27.56
CA PRO A 584 -37.60 23.91 26.67
C PRO A 584 -38.71 22.86 26.78
N ARG A 585 -39.13 22.27 25.64
CA ARG A 585 -39.75 20.93 25.53
C ARG A 585 -39.22 20.20 24.28
N PRO A 586 -39.00 18.87 24.32
CA PRO A 586 -37.85 18.24 23.66
C PRO A 586 -38.16 17.65 22.27
N GLY A 587 -37.13 17.48 21.44
CA GLY A 587 -37.01 16.19 20.75
C GLY A 587 -36.46 16.06 19.32
N PHE A 588 -35.68 16.97 18.71
CA PHE A 588 -34.80 16.60 17.56
C PHE A 588 -33.75 17.68 17.20
N GLN A 589 -32.57 17.22 16.76
CA GLN A 589 -31.43 18.02 16.28
C GLN A 589 -31.31 17.87 14.75
N VAL A 590 -31.16 18.98 14.01
CA VAL A 590 -30.78 18.98 12.59
C VAL A 590 -29.35 19.48 12.48
N LEU A 591 -28.43 18.62 12.04
CA LEU A 591 -27.06 18.98 11.69
C LEU A 591 -26.98 19.29 10.19
N GLY A 592 -26.49 20.48 9.84
CA GLY A 592 -26.11 20.86 8.47
C GLY A 592 -24.60 20.88 8.31
N GLU A 593 -24.11 20.53 7.11
CA GLU A 593 -22.70 20.50 6.70
C GLU A 593 -21.88 21.74 7.10
N PRO A 594 -20.58 21.59 7.41
CA PRO A 594 -19.71 22.73 7.65
C PRO A 594 -19.39 23.46 6.33
N VAL A 595 -19.94 24.66 6.16
CA VAL A 595 -19.41 25.66 5.23
C VAL A 595 -18.06 26.13 5.78
N PRO A 596 -16.96 26.10 5.02
CA PRO A 596 -15.68 26.63 5.47
C PRO A 596 -15.81 28.14 5.74
N LEU A 597 -15.51 28.50 6.99
CA LEU A 597 -15.33 29.88 7.45
C LEU A 597 -14.27 30.57 6.60
N ILE A 598 -14.66 31.58 5.83
CA ILE A 598 -13.74 32.60 5.31
C ILE A 598 -13.39 33.50 6.51
N GLY A 599 -12.33 33.12 7.23
CA GLY A 599 -11.77 33.87 8.35
C GLY A 599 -10.67 34.82 7.88
N THR A 600 -10.95 36.12 8.02
CA THR A 600 -10.03 37.22 8.34
C THR A 600 -8.53 36.89 8.45
N PHE A 601 -7.72 37.54 7.62
CA PHE A 601 -6.30 37.75 7.87
C PHE A 601 -6.14 38.61 9.14
N SER A 602 -5.67 38.01 10.23
CA SER A 602 -5.00 38.73 11.33
C SER A 602 -3.61 38.14 11.47
N THR A 603 -2.62 39.02 11.31
CA THR A 603 -1.21 38.76 11.58
C THR A 603 -0.98 38.61 13.08
N THR A 604 -0.69 37.41 13.58
CA THR A 604 0.18 37.22 14.75
C THR A 604 0.63 35.76 14.90
N VAL A 605 1.91 35.61 15.26
CA VAL A 605 2.66 34.37 15.49
C VAL A 605 2.52 33.92 16.95
N LEU A 606 2.74 32.61 17.18
CA LEU A 606 3.06 31.84 18.42
C LEU A 606 1.94 31.07 19.15
N ALA A 607 2.17 29.73 19.22
CA ALA A 607 2.00 28.78 20.35
C ALA A 607 0.56 28.55 20.89
N THR A 608 0.09 27.38 21.34
CA THR A 608 0.69 26.14 21.84
C THR A 608 -0.41 25.05 21.87
N ALA A 609 0.00 23.82 22.17
CA ALA A 609 -0.72 22.55 22.09
C ALA A 609 -1.94 22.31 23.03
N ALA A 610 -2.51 21.11 22.79
CA ALA A 610 -3.16 20.17 23.74
C ALA A 610 -4.71 20.23 23.84
N THR A 611 -5.40 19.20 23.32
CA THR A 611 -5.99 18.00 24.00
C THR A 611 -7.51 18.22 24.18
N LEU A 612 -8.47 17.29 24.07
CA LEU A 612 -8.61 15.88 24.44
C LEU A 612 -9.78 15.21 23.65
N SER A 613 -9.70 13.87 23.59
CA SER A 613 -10.71 12.77 23.51
C SER A 613 -12.23 13.07 23.51
N VAL A 614 -13.12 12.24 22.95
CA VAL A 614 -13.61 10.92 23.47
C VAL A 614 -14.48 10.21 22.39
N ALA A 615 -14.11 9.00 21.93
CA ALA A 615 -14.75 7.66 22.04
C ALA A 615 -16.29 7.57 21.98
N GLY A 616 -16.86 6.86 20.98
CA GLY A 616 -17.55 5.56 21.14
C GLY A 616 -19.06 5.73 21.46
N THR A 617 -20.06 5.03 20.93
CA THR A 617 -20.17 3.65 20.43
C THR A 617 -21.56 3.45 19.75
N THR A 618 -21.56 2.61 18.71
CA THR A 618 -22.59 1.69 18.15
C THR A 618 -23.95 1.49 18.85
N ARG A 619 -25.06 1.30 18.09
CA ARG A 619 -25.58 -0.03 17.62
C ARG A 619 -27.04 0.00 17.06
N ALA A 620 -27.16 -0.41 15.80
CA ALA A 620 -28.14 -1.25 15.05
C ALA A 620 -29.68 -1.32 15.30
N ALA A 621 -30.43 -1.09 14.19
CA ALA A 621 -31.48 -1.92 13.52
C ALA A 621 -32.86 -2.18 14.19
N PRO A 622 -33.95 -2.60 13.47
CA PRO A 622 -34.06 -3.04 12.06
C PRO A 622 -35.26 -2.48 11.23
N ALA A 623 -35.30 -2.85 9.94
CA ALA A 623 -36.37 -2.65 8.94
C ALA A 623 -37.47 -3.75 9.00
N PRO A 624 -38.56 -3.60 8.22
CA PRO A 624 -38.75 -4.53 7.09
C PRO A 624 -39.39 -3.95 5.81
N ASP A 625 -38.81 -4.38 4.68
CA ASP A 625 -39.35 -5.02 3.46
C ASP A 625 -40.63 -4.60 2.71
N GLY A 626 -40.48 -4.58 1.37
CA GLY A 626 -41.51 -4.88 0.35
C GLY A 626 -41.75 -3.79 -0.70
N ALA A 627 -40.90 -3.60 -1.71
CA ALA A 627 -40.90 -4.25 -3.04
C ALA A 627 -42.11 -3.90 -3.97
N GLY A 628 -41.82 -3.29 -5.13
CA GLY A 628 -42.79 -3.16 -6.23
C GLY A 628 -42.48 -2.15 -7.35
N ALA A 629 -41.48 -2.46 -8.19
CA ALA A 629 -41.38 -2.17 -9.64
C ALA A 629 -41.62 -0.75 -10.24
N GLU A 630 -40.55 -0.23 -10.85
CA GLU A 630 -40.46 0.73 -11.98
C GLU A 630 -41.21 0.26 -13.27
N PRO A 631 -41.31 0.99 -14.42
CA PRO A 631 -40.61 2.22 -14.85
C PRO A 631 -41.50 3.25 -15.61
N GLY A 632 -40.90 4.37 -16.08
CA GLY A 632 -41.24 4.84 -17.43
C GLY A 632 -41.55 6.33 -17.66
N SER A 633 -40.50 7.08 -17.98
CA SER A 633 -40.41 7.94 -19.18
C SER A 633 -41.17 9.28 -19.31
N ARG A 634 -40.40 10.21 -19.89
CA ARG A 634 -40.77 11.29 -20.84
C ARG A 634 -41.21 12.65 -20.30
N ALA A 635 -40.26 13.57 -20.48
CA ALA A 635 -40.45 15.00 -20.68
C ALA A 635 -41.51 15.33 -21.75
N ALA A 636 -42.32 16.37 -21.48
CA ALA A 636 -42.80 17.35 -22.47
C ALA A 636 -43.59 18.46 -21.73
N ARG A 637 -43.08 19.70 -21.77
CA ARG A 637 -43.63 20.83 -22.53
C ARG A 637 -44.99 21.36 -22.05
N LEU A 638 -44.94 22.61 -21.57
CA LEU A 638 -46.06 23.54 -21.47
C LEU A 638 -46.87 23.60 -22.79
N PRO A 639 -48.21 23.68 -22.72
CA PRO A 639 -49.00 24.28 -23.78
C PRO A 639 -49.58 25.64 -23.37
N ILE A 640 -49.45 26.53 -24.34
CA ILE A 640 -50.03 27.86 -24.55
C ILE A 640 -51.56 27.87 -24.35
N SER A 641 -52.10 28.95 -23.77
CA SER A 641 -53.53 29.26 -23.68
C SER A 641 -54.27 29.18 -25.02
N PRO A 642 -55.57 28.82 -24.98
CA PRO A 642 -56.54 29.40 -25.89
C PRO A 642 -57.75 30.00 -25.16
N ILE A 643 -57.95 31.31 -25.37
CA ILE A 643 -59.21 32.03 -25.67
C ILE A 643 -60.48 31.59 -24.91
N ASP A 644 -61.02 32.50 -24.08
CA ASP A 644 -62.39 32.44 -23.54
C ASP A 644 -63.46 32.53 -24.64
N PRO A 645 -64.55 31.74 -24.52
CA PRO A 645 -65.85 32.12 -25.06
C PRO A 645 -66.97 32.11 -23.99
N ILE A 646 -67.55 33.30 -23.81
CA ILE A 646 -68.96 33.67 -23.57
C ILE A 646 -69.83 32.70 -22.75
N ASP A 647 -70.28 33.19 -21.57
CA ASP A 647 -71.29 32.57 -20.70
C ASP A 647 -72.63 32.28 -21.41
N PRO A 648 -73.22 31.09 -21.18
CA PRO A 648 -74.65 30.87 -21.34
C PRO A 648 -75.37 30.71 -19.99
N VAL A 649 -76.25 31.68 -19.73
CA VAL A 649 -77.56 31.64 -19.05
C VAL A 649 -77.97 30.33 -18.34
N ASP A 650 -78.22 30.44 -17.02
CA ASP A 650 -78.88 29.45 -16.16
C ASP A 650 -80.30 29.10 -16.63
N PRO A 651 -80.75 27.83 -16.44
CA PRO A 651 -82.16 27.62 -16.15
C PRO A 651 -82.48 26.64 -14.99
N VAL A 652 -83.30 27.18 -14.07
CA VAL A 652 -84.62 26.68 -13.61
C VAL A 652 -84.71 25.66 -12.44
N ASP A 653 -85.29 26.19 -11.35
CA ASP A 653 -86.25 25.69 -10.34
C ASP A 653 -85.99 24.47 -9.44
N LEU A 654 -85.84 24.76 -8.12
CA LEU A 654 -86.36 23.95 -7.01
C LEU A 654 -87.10 24.86 -5.97
N PRO A 655 -88.22 24.40 -5.37
CA PRO A 655 -89.20 25.26 -4.68
C PRO A 655 -88.85 25.67 -3.22
N PRO A 656 -89.52 26.70 -2.65
CA PRO A 656 -89.14 27.34 -1.38
C PRO A 656 -89.67 26.65 -0.10
N ARG A 657 -88.91 26.76 1.01
CA ARG A 657 -89.29 26.33 2.38
C ARG A 657 -89.82 27.52 3.22
N PRO A 658 -90.83 27.34 4.11
CA PRO A 658 -91.47 28.43 4.86
C PRO A 658 -90.69 28.93 6.10
N PRO A 659 -91.01 30.13 6.64
CA PRO A 659 -90.20 30.81 7.67
C PRO A 659 -90.47 30.35 9.13
N ARG A 660 -89.44 30.44 9.98
CA ARG A 660 -89.49 30.17 11.44
C ARG A 660 -89.61 31.46 12.29
N PRO A 661 -90.23 31.43 13.50
CA PRO A 661 -90.43 32.60 14.37
C PRO A 661 -89.19 32.97 15.24
N PRO A 662 -89.16 34.19 15.83
CA PRO A 662 -87.97 34.77 16.48
C PRO A 662 -87.71 34.30 17.93
N LEU A 663 -86.43 34.30 18.34
CA LEU A 663 -85.92 33.89 19.66
C LEU A 663 -85.69 35.09 20.61
N PRO A 664 -85.80 34.91 21.95
CA PRO A 664 -85.70 35.98 22.96
C PRO A 664 -84.26 36.52 23.22
N PRO A 665 -84.10 37.71 23.83
CA PRO A 665 -82.82 38.42 23.96
C PRO A 665 -81.83 37.74 24.91
N ARG A 666 -80.56 37.63 24.49
CA ARG A 666 -79.46 37.01 25.25
C ARG A 666 -78.81 38.00 26.22
N VAL A 667 -78.77 37.64 27.50
CA VAL A 667 -77.87 38.23 28.52
C VAL A 667 -76.58 37.42 28.51
N ASP A 668 -75.42 38.09 28.49
CA ASP A 668 -74.13 37.41 28.43
C ASP A 668 -73.79 36.68 29.75
N SER A 669 -73.18 35.49 29.63
CA SER A 669 -72.49 34.83 30.75
C SER A 669 -71.26 35.61 31.22
N ALA A 670 -70.79 35.39 32.45
CA ALA A 670 -69.59 36.05 33.00
C ALA A 670 -68.34 35.87 32.11
N ASP A 671 -68.13 34.69 31.52
CA ASP A 671 -67.02 34.42 30.60
C ASP A 671 -67.15 35.18 29.30
N ALA A 672 -68.37 35.32 28.77
CA ALA A 672 -68.65 36.12 27.58
C ALA A 672 -68.44 37.62 27.85
N ALA A 673 -68.77 38.10 29.05
CA ALA A 673 -68.48 39.46 29.48
C ALA A 673 -66.96 39.71 29.64
N ALA A 674 -66.23 38.77 30.25
CA ALA A 674 -64.78 38.83 30.39
C ALA A 674 -64.06 38.77 29.03
N PHE A 675 -64.48 37.87 28.15
CA PHE A 675 -64.01 37.79 26.76
C PHE A 675 -64.28 39.10 26.01
N ARG A 676 -65.49 39.66 26.14
CA ARG A 676 -65.82 40.94 25.47
C ARG A 676 -64.99 42.10 26.02
N ALA A 677 -64.71 42.15 27.32
CA ALA A 677 -63.83 43.15 27.92
C ALA A 677 -62.36 42.99 27.50
N ALA A 678 -61.87 41.76 27.34
CA ALA A 678 -60.54 41.47 26.81
C ALA A 678 -60.44 41.81 25.31
N ALA A 679 -61.45 41.43 24.53
CA ALA A 679 -61.55 41.72 23.11
C ALA A 679 -61.64 43.24 22.84
N ALA A 680 -62.38 43.99 23.66
CA ALA A 680 -62.45 45.45 23.56
C ALA A 680 -61.10 46.13 23.85
N ARG A 681 -60.36 45.66 24.87
CA ARG A 681 -59.00 46.15 25.16
C ARG A 681 -58.02 45.82 24.05
N HIS A 682 -58.08 44.61 23.50
CA HIS A 682 -57.23 44.19 22.38
C HIS A 682 -57.56 44.99 21.11
N LEU A 683 -58.84 45.20 20.81
CA LEU A 683 -59.30 46.00 19.68
C LEU A 683 -58.84 47.46 19.79
N ALA A 684 -58.81 48.04 21.00
CA ALA A 684 -58.32 49.40 21.22
C ALA A 684 -56.82 49.57 20.94
N VAL A 685 -56.01 48.51 21.05
CA VAL A 685 -54.58 48.52 20.69
C VAL A 685 -54.40 48.39 19.17
N VAL A 686 -55.25 47.61 18.51
CA VAL A 686 -55.16 47.28 17.07
C VAL A 686 -55.83 48.34 16.17
N ASN A 687 -56.88 49.01 16.66
CA ASN A 687 -57.59 50.10 15.97
C ASN A 687 -57.99 51.17 17.00
N PRO A 688 -57.03 52.03 17.42
CA PRO A 688 -57.30 53.03 18.43
C PRO A 688 -58.31 54.05 17.89
N ALA A 689 -59.29 54.44 18.72
CA ALA A 689 -60.31 55.42 18.32
C ALA A 689 -59.71 56.82 18.00
N GLN A 690 -58.44 57.06 18.38
CA GLN A 690 -57.65 58.25 18.06
C GLN A 690 -56.27 57.87 17.49
N PRO A 691 -55.70 58.64 16.55
CA PRO A 691 -54.42 58.33 15.91
C PRO A 691 -53.24 58.38 16.90
N TRP A 692 -52.27 57.47 16.72
CA TRP A 692 -50.99 57.46 17.46
C TRP A 692 -50.00 58.52 16.93
N PHE A 693 -49.18 59.08 17.82
CA PHE A 693 -48.09 60.02 17.49
C PHE A 693 -46.79 59.63 18.21
N PHE A 694 -45.71 59.29 17.47
CA PHE A 694 -44.37 59.09 18.05
C PHE A 694 -43.24 59.52 17.09
N PRO A 695 -42.27 60.35 17.50
CA PRO A 695 -41.07 60.67 16.69
C PRO A 695 -39.94 59.62 16.89
N ILE A 696 -39.19 59.29 15.82
CA ILE A 696 -37.96 58.47 15.88
C ILE A 696 -36.80 59.24 15.25
N THR A 697 -35.67 59.38 15.95
CA THR A 697 -34.39 59.89 15.42
C THR A 697 -33.34 58.76 15.40
N LYS A 698 -32.96 58.26 14.21
CA LYS A 698 -31.79 57.36 14.05
C LYS A 698 -30.61 58.16 13.47
N LYS A 699 -29.45 58.13 14.14
CA LYS A 699 -28.16 58.52 13.55
C LYS A 699 -27.79 57.47 12.49
N MET A 700 -28.19 57.68 11.24
CA MET A 700 -27.83 56.78 10.14
C MET A 700 -26.44 57.11 9.61
N VAL A 701 -25.64 56.08 9.33
CA VAL A 701 -24.30 56.25 8.75
C VAL A 701 -24.44 56.71 7.30
N LEU A 702 -23.78 57.82 6.96
CA LEU A 702 -23.68 58.31 5.59
C LEU A 702 -22.77 57.38 4.78
N LEU A 703 -23.32 56.66 3.81
CA LEU A 703 -22.52 55.82 2.92
C LEU A 703 -22.00 56.68 1.76
N GLN A 704 -20.72 57.07 1.80
CA GLN A 704 -20.08 57.73 0.65
C GLN A 704 -19.60 56.67 -0.35
N ALA A 705 -20.25 56.61 -1.52
CA ALA A 705 -19.96 55.58 -2.53
C ALA A 705 -18.52 55.65 -3.09
N ALA A 706 -17.92 56.85 -3.09
CA ALA A 706 -16.57 57.10 -3.58
C ALA A 706 -15.49 56.45 -2.70
N ASP A 707 -15.61 56.57 -1.37
CA ASP A 707 -14.66 56.00 -0.40
C ASP A 707 -14.64 54.47 -0.43
N ALA A 708 -15.76 53.88 -0.85
CA ALA A 708 -15.95 52.44 -0.90
C ALA A 708 -15.62 51.81 -2.27
N ARG A 709 -15.38 52.63 -3.32
CA ARG A 709 -14.99 52.18 -4.67
C ARG A 709 -13.78 51.24 -4.69
N PRO A 710 -12.62 51.53 -4.06
CA PRO A 710 -11.46 50.63 -4.09
C PRO A 710 -11.79 49.27 -3.48
N GLN A 711 -12.58 49.25 -2.40
CA GLN A 711 -13.00 48.02 -1.75
C GLN A 711 -13.96 47.19 -2.62
N VAL A 712 -14.96 47.83 -3.26
CA VAL A 712 -15.88 47.12 -4.18
C VAL A 712 -15.13 46.56 -5.38
N ARG A 713 -14.16 47.30 -5.95
CA ARG A 713 -13.31 46.82 -7.04
C ARG A 713 -12.46 45.63 -6.62
N ALA A 714 -11.86 45.67 -5.43
CA ALA A 714 -11.08 44.55 -4.90
C ALA A 714 -11.94 43.30 -4.67
N LEU A 715 -13.17 43.45 -4.18
CA LEU A 715 -14.11 42.34 -3.96
C LEU A 715 -14.68 41.76 -5.27
N LEU A 716 -14.64 42.51 -6.37
CA LEU A 716 -15.03 42.06 -7.71
C LEU A 716 -13.85 41.49 -8.51
N ASP A 717 -12.65 41.50 -7.97
CA ASP A 717 -11.51 40.83 -8.58
C ASP A 717 -11.78 39.31 -8.63
N PRO A 718 -11.79 38.69 -9.81
CA PRO A 718 -12.00 37.25 -9.91
C PRO A 718 -10.86 36.41 -9.32
N ALA A 719 -9.63 36.94 -9.22
CA ALA A 719 -8.46 36.13 -8.88
C ALA A 719 -8.54 35.44 -7.50
N PRO A 720 -8.88 36.14 -6.40
CA PRO A 720 -8.98 35.50 -5.08
C PRO A 720 -10.05 34.40 -5.02
N ALA A 721 -11.22 34.63 -5.64
CA ALA A 721 -12.31 33.65 -5.68
C ALA A 721 -11.94 32.41 -6.50
N MET A 722 -11.18 32.59 -7.58
CA MET A 722 -10.69 31.48 -8.40
C MET A 722 -9.63 30.64 -7.70
N VAL A 723 -8.71 31.26 -6.96
CA VAL A 723 -7.72 30.55 -6.12
C VAL A 723 -8.42 29.79 -4.99
N ALA A 724 -9.40 30.40 -4.31
CA ALA A 724 -10.17 29.70 -3.28
C ALA A 724 -10.94 28.49 -3.85
N ARG A 725 -11.51 28.64 -5.06
CA ARG A 725 -12.14 27.51 -5.77
C ARG A 725 -11.14 26.41 -6.11
N MET A 726 -9.91 26.76 -6.49
CA MET A 726 -8.84 25.77 -6.73
C MET A 726 -8.58 24.96 -5.47
N GLN A 727 -8.34 25.66 -4.36
CA GLN A 727 -8.00 25.05 -3.07
C GLN A 727 -9.15 24.19 -2.53
N ALA A 728 -10.39 24.52 -2.85
CA ALA A 728 -11.56 23.72 -2.48
C ALA A 728 -11.77 22.48 -3.37
N THR A 729 -11.23 22.46 -4.60
CA THR A 729 -11.51 21.40 -5.58
C THR A 729 -10.32 20.47 -5.84
N VAL A 730 -9.10 20.93 -5.60
CA VAL A 730 -7.87 20.15 -5.79
C VAL A 730 -7.19 19.99 -4.44
N ARG A 731 -7.02 18.73 -4.02
CA ARG A 731 -6.20 18.35 -2.86
C ARG A 731 -5.14 17.37 -3.31
N LEU A 732 -3.89 17.63 -2.93
CA LEU A 732 -2.76 16.74 -3.20
C LEU A 732 -2.64 15.70 -2.09
N ALA A 733 -2.02 14.56 -2.38
CA ALA A 733 -1.85 13.45 -1.44
C ALA A 733 -1.12 13.87 -0.14
N GLN A 734 -0.26 14.89 -0.18
CA GLN A 734 0.40 15.46 0.99
C GLN A 734 -0.49 16.42 1.82
N GLY A 735 -1.80 16.42 1.60
CA GLY A 735 -2.78 17.13 2.43
C GLY A 735 -2.96 18.62 2.12
N GLY A 736 -2.26 19.16 1.12
CA GLY A 736 -2.30 20.57 0.73
C GLY A 736 -2.97 20.81 -0.63
N ALA A 737 -3.51 22.02 -0.82
CA ALA A 737 -3.84 22.53 -2.15
C ALA A 737 -2.57 23.07 -2.84
N PRO A 738 -2.49 23.06 -4.18
CA PRO A 738 -1.34 23.62 -4.89
C PRO A 738 -1.14 25.11 -4.54
N ALA A 739 0.13 25.52 -4.40
CA ALA A 739 0.51 26.88 -4.00
C ALA A 739 0.14 27.94 -5.05
N ALA A 740 0.02 27.54 -6.31
CA ALA A 740 -0.37 28.40 -7.42
C ALA A 740 -1.23 27.62 -8.43
N VAL A 741 -1.95 28.36 -9.27
CA VAL A 741 -2.67 27.78 -10.43
C VAL A 741 -1.62 27.44 -11.49
N GLY A 742 -1.00 26.27 -11.36
CA GLY A 742 0.10 25.75 -12.18
C GLY A 742 -0.04 24.25 -12.41
N PRO A 743 0.66 23.65 -13.38
CA PRO A 743 0.77 22.19 -13.43
C PRO A 743 1.44 21.70 -12.13
N VAL A 744 0.94 20.60 -11.62
CA VAL A 744 1.50 19.87 -10.48
C VAL A 744 2.17 18.62 -11.03
N GLY A 745 3.39 18.34 -10.57
CA GLY A 745 4.11 17.15 -10.93
C GLY A 745 3.95 16.03 -9.90
N CYS A 746 4.66 14.95 -10.14
CA CYS A 746 5.00 14.00 -9.10
C CYS A 746 6.43 13.50 -9.35
N THR A 747 7.09 13.05 -8.29
CA THR A 747 8.40 12.41 -8.40
C THR A 747 8.21 10.90 -8.27
N PRO A 748 8.26 10.12 -9.37
CA PRO A 748 8.12 8.67 -9.28
C PRO A 748 9.32 8.08 -8.54
N VAL A 749 9.05 7.08 -7.70
CA VAL A 749 10.06 6.37 -6.91
C VAL A 749 10.06 4.91 -7.32
N PHE A 750 11.19 4.44 -7.82
CA PHE A 750 11.35 3.06 -8.26
C PHE A 750 12.04 2.24 -7.17
N ARG A 751 11.39 1.13 -6.78
CA ARG A 751 11.89 0.23 -5.72
C ARG A 751 12.56 -1.04 -6.24
N GLN A 752 12.53 -1.26 -7.56
CA GLN A 752 13.22 -2.40 -8.14
C GLN A 752 14.73 -2.36 -7.85
N PRO A 753 15.36 -3.50 -7.50
CA PRO A 753 16.77 -3.56 -7.17
C PRO A 753 17.65 -3.45 -8.41
N MET A 754 18.42 -2.37 -8.53
CA MET A 754 19.18 -2.10 -9.76
C MET A 754 20.40 -3.02 -9.98
N SER A 755 20.83 -3.74 -8.95
CA SER A 755 21.84 -4.80 -9.04
C SER A 755 21.38 -6.00 -9.88
N GLU A 756 20.09 -6.36 -9.81
CA GLU A 756 19.52 -7.43 -10.64
C GLU A 756 19.43 -6.98 -12.10
N ALA A 757 19.05 -5.72 -12.34
CA ALA A 757 19.03 -5.14 -13.68
C ALA A 757 20.45 -5.05 -14.30
N LEU A 758 21.46 -4.71 -13.49
CA LEU A 758 22.86 -4.75 -13.93
C LEU A 758 23.33 -6.18 -14.23
N ALA A 759 23.00 -7.14 -13.37
CA ALA A 759 23.35 -8.55 -13.55
C ALA A 759 22.69 -9.16 -14.80
N ALA A 760 21.51 -8.68 -15.19
CA ALA A 760 20.82 -9.07 -16.42
C ALA A 760 21.54 -8.59 -17.69
N LEU A 761 22.24 -7.44 -17.64
CA LEU A 761 23.13 -7.01 -18.73
C LEU A 761 24.36 -7.92 -18.81
N SER A 762 25.07 -8.06 -17.68
CA SER A 762 26.11 -9.07 -17.49
C SER A 762 26.52 -9.10 -16.02
N GLN A 763 26.65 -10.32 -15.49
CA GLN A 763 27.10 -10.56 -14.11
C GLN A 763 28.55 -10.12 -13.89
N ASP A 764 29.35 -10.03 -14.96
CA ASP A 764 30.72 -9.55 -14.92
C ASP A 764 30.83 -8.07 -14.53
N TRP A 765 29.76 -7.26 -14.68
CA TRP A 765 29.77 -5.87 -14.19
C TRP A 765 29.54 -5.78 -12.69
N LEU A 766 28.81 -6.74 -12.12
CA LEU A 766 28.57 -6.79 -10.68
C LEU A 766 29.82 -7.31 -9.95
N LEU A 767 30.34 -8.46 -10.38
CA LEU A 767 31.56 -9.07 -9.82
C LEU A 767 32.46 -9.58 -10.95
N PRO A 768 33.36 -8.73 -11.50
CA PRO A 768 34.29 -9.16 -12.54
C PRO A 768 35.13 -10.35 -12.10
N GLY A 769 35.38 -11.31 -12.99
CA GLY A 769 36.18 -12.49 -12.68
C GLY A 769 35.42 -13.58 -11.91
N LEU A 770 34.09 -13.50 -11.82
CA LEU A 770 33.26 -14.50 -11.13
C LEU A 770 33.52 -15.94 -11.61
N HIS A 771 33.79 -16.13 -12.91
CA HIS A 771 34.10 -17.43 -13.49
C HIS A 771 35.33 -18.12 -12.87
N THR A 772 36.25 -17.36 -12.25
CA THR A 772 37.45 -17.87 -11.57
C THR A 772 37.22 -18.30 -10.12
N VAL A 773 36.07 -17.92 -9.53
CA VAL A 773 35.73 -18.30 -8.15
C VAL A 773 35.44 -19.81 -8.12
N PRO A 774 36.14 -20.65 -7.35
CA PRO A 774 35.88 -22.10 -7.36
C PRO A 774 34.50 -22.46 -6.75
N ILE A 775 33.98 -23.64 -7.08
CA ILE A 775 32.79 -24.21 -6.41
C ILE A 775 33.15 -24.54 -4.95
N ASP A 776 32.16 -24.50 -4.07
CA ASP A 776 32.29 -24.67 -2.61
C ASP A 776 33.25 -23.65 -1.98
N CYS A 777 33.11 -22.40 -2.41
CA CYS A 777 33.91 -21.27 -1.97
C CYS A 777 33.10 -20.35 -1.06
N VAL A 778 33.72 -19.86 0.01
CA VAL A 778 33.22 -18.76 0.84
C VAL A 778 34.29 -17.67 0.95
N ALA A 779 33.90 -16.40 0.81
CA ALA A 779 34.82 -15.28 0.84
C ALA A 779 34.14 -13.99 1.32
N LEU A 780 34.93 -13.02 1.79
CA LEU A 780 34.44 -11.68 2.10
C LEU A 780 34.77 -10.69 0.98
N LEU A 781 33.73 -9.96 0.59
CA LEU A 781 33.77 -8.85 -0.35
C LEU A 781 33.33 -7.57 0.36
N GLN A 782 33.43 -6.46 -0.36
CA GLN A 782 32.87 -5.17 0.03
C GLN A 782 32.20 -4.50 -1.19
N PRO A 783 31.16 -3.69 -0.99
CA PRO A 783 30.58 -2.88 -2.05
C PRO A 783 31.57 -1.80 -2.53
N ASN A 784 31.66 -1.62 -3.84
CA ASN A 784 32.37 -0.49 -4.44
C ASN A 784 31.41 0.69 -4.59
N GLN A 785 31.34 1.51 -3.54
CA GLN A 785 30.42 2.66 -3.50
C GLN A 785 30.64 3.65 -4.66
N ARG A 786 31.87 3.78 -5.18
CA ARG A 786 32.14 4.65 -6.34
C ARG A 786 31.42 4.16 -7.59
N PHE A 787 31.50 2.86 -7.86
CA PHE A 787 30.82 2.23 -8.99
C PHE A 787 29.30 2.36 -8.82
N ILE A 788 28.77 2.04 -7.63
CA ILE A 788 27.34 2.09 -7.34
C ILE A 788 26.81 3.52 -7.55
N GLU A 789 27.46 4.53 -6.99
CA GLU A 789 27.05 5.92 -7.16
C GLU A 789 27.09 6.38 -8.62
N ALA A 790 28.15 6.04 -9.38
CA ALA A 790 28.23 6.38 -10.80
C ALA A 790 27.11 5.73 -11.61
N PHE A 791 26.88 4.43 -11.40
CA PHE A 791 25.84 3.68 -12.08
C PHE A 791 24.43 4.22 -11.76
N MET A 792 24.16 4.48 -10.47
CA MET A 792 22.89 5.06 -10.03
C MET A 792 22.69 6.49 -10.55
N LEU A 793 23.75 7.29 -10.66
CA LEU A 793 23.68 8.61 -11.29
C LEU A 793 23.30 8.51 -12.78
N GLY A 794 23.88 7.55 -13.50
CA GLY A 794 23.55 7.27 -14.90
C GLY A 794 22.08 6.90 -15.11
N LEU A 795 21.55 6.00 -14.28
CA LEU A 795 20.12 5.63 -14.24
C LEU A 795 19.22 6.85 -14.05
N ASN A 796 19.50 7.66 -13.02
CA ASN A 796 18.67 8.82 -12.68
C ASN A 796 18.72 9.91 -13.76
N VAL A 797 19.88 10.13 -14.37
CA VAL A 797 20.03 11.09 -15.48
C VAL A 797 19.23 10.65 -16.70
N GLU A 798 19.28 9.37 -17.06
CA GLU A 798 18.55 8.88 -18.23
C GLU A 798 17.04 8.84 -17.98
N MET A 799 16.61 8.41 -16.81
CA MET A 799 15.19 8.44 -16.47
C MET A 799 14.63 9.86 -16.44
N GLY A 800 15.37 10.83 -15.91
CA GLY A 800 14.95 12.23 -15.96
C GLY A 800 14.80 12.75 -17.39
N ARG A 801 15.62 12.26 -18.33
CA ARG A 801 15.50 12.59 -19.76
C ARG A 801 14.28 11.94 -20.38
N GLU A 802 14.03 10.66 -20.08
CA GLU A 802 12.86 9.97 -20.63
C GLU A 802 11.55 10.52 -20.10
N LEU A 803 11.48 10.85 -18.80
CA LEU A 803 10.32 11.53 -18.23
C LEU A 803 10.07 12.86 -18.95
N LEU A 804 11.12 13.66 -19.17
CA LEU A 804 11.01 14.92 -19.91
C LEU A 804 10.58 14.70 -21.37
N TRP A 805 11.16 13.70 -22.05
CA TRP A 805 10.84 13.36 -23.44
C TRP A 805 9.38 12.91 -23.61
N ARG A 806 8.82 12.23 -22.60
CA ARG A 806 7.44 11.75 -22.57
C ARG A 806 6.45 12.78 -21.99
N ASP A 807 6.86 14.05 -21.85
CA ASP A 807 6.07 15.13 -21.25
C ASP A 807 5.54 14.81 -19.83
N PHE A 808 6.26 13.96 -19.07
CA PHE A 808 5.95 13.66 -17.69
C PHE A 808 6.40 14.80 -16.79
N ILE A 809 5.48 15.35 -15.99
CA ILE A 809 5.74 16.51 -15.14
C ILE A 809 6.34 16.06 -13.81
N VAL A 810 7.64 16.36 -13.61
CA VAL A 810 8.37 16.12 -12.36
C VAL A 810 8.43 17.41 -11.52
N ASP A 811 8.27 17.29 -10.19
CA ASP A 811 8.28 18.43 -9.28
C ASP A 811 9.65 19.13 -9.17
N ASP A 812 10.72 18.35 -9.02
CA ASP A 812 12.10 18.83 -9.06
C ASP A 812 12.89 18.04 -10.12
N PRO A 813 13.45 18.69 -11.16
CA PRO A 813 14.27 18.01 -12.17
C PRO A 813 15.60 17.44 -11.63
N ARG A 814 15.96 17.74 -10.38
CA ARG A 814 17.11 17.16 -9.64
C ARG A 814 16.70 16.02 -8.71
N ALA A 815 15.44 15.60 -8.76
CA ALA A 815 14.94 14.51 -7.96
C ALA A 815 15.69 13.20 -8.26
N THR A 816 15.77 12.34 -7.26
CA THR A 816 16.38 11.01 -7.38
C THR A 816 15.29 9.96 -7.43
N PHE A 817 15.05 9.39 -8.61
CA PHE A 817 14.04 8.39 -8.92
C PHE A 817 14.45 6.98 -8.46
N PHE A 818 15.73 6.63 -8.63
CA PHE A 818 16.30 5.35 -8.19
C PHE A 818 17.23 5.56 -7.01
N ARG A 819 16.90 4.93 -5.88
CA ARG A 819 17.75 4.93 -4.68
C ARG A 819 18.18 3.53 -4.22
N HIS A 820 17.55 2.47 -4.73
CA HIS A 820 17.80 1.09 -4.34
C HIS A 820 18.65 0.37 -5.39
N PHE A 821 19.92 0.17 -5.09
CA PHE A 821 20.80 -0.68 -5.86
C PHE A 821 20.64 -2.15 -5.46
N TRP A 822 20.63 -2.44 -4.16
CA TRP A 822 20.55 -3.81 -3.66
C TRP A 822 19.11 -4.25 -3.41
N ARG A 823 18.87 -5.56 -3.48
CA ARG A 823 17.63 -6.15 -2.99
C ARG A 823 17.68 -6.23 -1.47
N SER A 824 17.01 -5.27 -0.82
CA SER A 824 16.88 -5.24 0.63
C SER A 824 16.11 -6.46 1.15
N VAL A 825 16.57 -7.04 2.26
CA VAL A 825 15.89 -8.17 2.92
C VAL A 825 14.59 -7.72 3.58
N GLN A 826 14.52 -6.47 4.00
CA GLN A 826 13.33 -5.83 4.58
C GLN A 826 12.94 -4.60 3.75
N PRO A 827 11.64 -4.36 3.47
CA PRO A 827 11.20 -3.14 2.82
C PRO A 827 11.63 -1.91 3.63
N ARG A 828 12.31 -0.96 2.99
CA ARG A 828 12.85 0.23 3.64
C ARG A 828 12.59 1.47 2.79
N ALA A 829 12.42 2.61 3.47
CA ALA A 829 12.25 3.91 2.82
C ALA A 829 13.60 4.51 2.38
N ASP A 830 14.67 4.21 3.10
CA ASP A 830 16.03 4.63 2.76
C ASP A 830 16.62 3.74 1.68
N GLY A 831 17.36 4.35 0.75
CA GLY A 831 18.07 3.63 -0.32
C GLY A 831 19.56 3.49 -0.06
N ASP A 832 20.24 2.80 -0.97
CA ASP A 832 21.69 2.57 -0.96
C ASP A 832 22.50 3.83 -1.29
N ILE A 833 21.84 4.84 -1.88
CA ILE A 833 22.40 6.17 -2.09
C ILE A 833 21.55 7.26 -1.43
N ALA A 834 22.21 8.30 -0.92
CA ALA A 834 21.56 9.56 -0.61
C ALA A 834 21.01 10.22 -1.89
N ALA A 835 20.02 11.10 -1.75
CA ALA A 835 19.52 11.88 -2.88
C ALA A 835 20.70 12.64 -3.52
N ILE A 836 20.78 12.59 -4.86
CA ILE A 836 21.95 13.07 -5.61
C ILE A 836 22.11 14.59 -5.44
N ALA A 837 21.01 15.32 -5.27
CA ALA A 837 21.02 16.75 -4.97
C ALA A 837 21.75 17.10 -3.65
N ASP A 838 21.85 16.15 -2.70
CA ASP A 838 22.43 16.37 -1.38
C ASP A 838 23.90 15.91 -1.26
N TRP A 839 24.49 15.42 -2.35
CA TRP A 839 25.89 14.94 -2.35
C TRP A 839 26.90 16.05 -2.03
N GLY A 840 26.57 17.31 -2.34
CA GLY A 840 27.38 18.47 -2.00
C GLY A 840 28.74 18.45 -2.70
N THR A 841 29.82 18.83 -1.99
CA THR A 841 31.18 18.98 -2.55
C THR A 841 32.06 17.73 -2.46
N ARG A 842 31.50 16.60 -2.00
CA ARG A 842 32.24 15.36 -1.72
C ARG A 842 32.77 14.71 -3.00
N ARG A 843 33.75 13.81 -2.84
CA ARG A 843 34.22 12.89 -3.89
C ARG A 843 33.24 11.75 -4.06
N LEU A 844 33.23 11.15 -5.25
CA LEU A 844 32.43 9.96 -5.50
C LEU A 844 32.87 8.82 -4.57
N GLY A 845 31.92 8.04 -4.05
CA GLY A 845 32.11 6.96 -3.07
C GLY A 845 32.38 7.44 -1.64
N LYS A 846 32.37 8.75 -1.39
CA LYS A 846 32.45 9.34 -0.04
C LYS A 846 31.16 10.06 0.36
N ASN A 847 30.10 9.90 -0.44
CA ASN A 847 28.79 10.40 -0.06
C ASN A 847 28.22 9.53 1.07
N PRO A 848 27.42 10.11 1.98
CA PRO A 848 26.79 9.32 3.03
C PRO A 848 25.91 8.24 2.38
N ALA A 849 26.20 6.98 2.70
CA ALA A 849 25.34 5.85 2.38
C ALA A 849 24.31 5.75 3.52
N PRO A 850 23.02 6.02 3.28
CA PRO A 850 22.00 5.98 4.35
C PRO A 850 21.90 4.61 5.04
N LEU A 851 22.32 3.55 4.34
CA LEU A 851 22.11 2.16 4.72
C LEU A 851 23.22 1.56 5.60
N ALA A 852 24.38 2.21 5.75
CA ALA A 852 25.51 1.65 6.47
C ALA A 852 26.18 2.69 7.37
N ALA A 853 25.95 2.56 8.67
CA ALA A 853 26.53 3.46 9.66
C ALA A 853 27.98 3.10 10.00
N ALA A 854 28.34 1.80 9.93
CA ALA A 854 29.65 1.30 10.33
C ALA A 854 30.56 0.88 9.15
N GLY A 855 30.00 0.64 7.96
CA GLY A 855 30.69 0.04 6.81
C GLY A 855 29.88 -1.13 6.27
N GLN A 856 30.30 -1.74 5.15
CA GLN A 856 29.60 -2.89 4.58
C GLN A 856 30.57 -4.02 4.25
N VAL A 857 30.31 -5.19 4.85
CA VAL A 857 30.96 -6.45 4.50
C VAL A 857 29.94 -7.34 3.82
N VAL A 858 30.36 -8.01 2.74
CA VAL A 858 29.52 -8.91 1.95
C VAL A 858 30.08 -10.33 2.03
N LEU A 859 29.29 -11.27 2.52
CA LEU A 859 29.60 -12.69 2.48
C LEU A 859 29.23 -13.25 1.11
N LEU A 860 30.21 -13.73 0.35
CA LEU A 860 30.01 -14.46 -0.91
C LEU A 860 30.06 -15.98 -0.63
N VAL A 861 29.09 -16.72 -1.15
CA VAL A 861 29.07 -18.19 -1.11
C VAL A 861 28.79 -18.72 -2.52
N ARG A 862 29.73 -19.46 -3.10
CA ARG A 862 29.51 -20.23 -4.34
C ARG A 862 29.35 -21.71 -3.99
N SER A 863 28.13 -22.20 -3.94
CA SER A 863 27.82 -23.60 -3.59
C SER A 863 26.37 -23.96 -3.96
N ALA A 864 26.10 -25.25 -4.17
CA ALA A 864 24.76 -25.78 -4.37
C ALA A 864 23.83 -25.59 -3.16
N LEU A 865 24.38 -25.18 -2.00
CA LEU A 865 23.66 -24.99 -0.74
C LEU A 865 22.35 -24.19 -0.90
N PHE A 866 22.40 -22.98 -1.44
CA PHE A 866 21.21 -22.13 -1.55
C PHE A 866 20.27 -22.51 -2.69
N ARG A 867 20.72 -23.35 -3.63
CA ARG A 867 19.83 -23.98 -4.61
C ARG A 867 18.98 -25.07 -3.94
N ARG A 868 19.61 -25.88 -3.09
CA ARG A 868 18.96 -27.02 -2.41
C ARG A 868 18.18 -26.63 -1.16
N TYR A 869 18.66 -25.63 -0.41
CA TYR A 869 17.99 -25.06 0.76
C TYR A 869 17.78 -23.55 0.52
N PRO A 870 16.85 -23.17 -0.36
CA PRO A 870 16.60 -21.76 -0.69
C PRO A 870 16.14 -20.94 0.52
N ASN A 871 15.57 -21.59 1.52
CA ASN A 871 15.12 -20.95 2.74
C ASN A 871 16.21 -20.86 3.82
N ALA A 872 17.43 -21.38 3.62
CA ALA A 872 18.49 -21.31 4.64
C ALA A 872 18.70 -19.88 5.15
N VAL A 873 18.82 -19.75 6.47
CA VAL A 873 18.98 -18.47 7.18
C VAL A 873 20.45 -18.11 7.23
N VAL A 874 20.78 -16.88 6.86
CA VAL A 874 22.14 -16.33 6.95
C VAL A 874 22.11 -15.08 7.80
N TYR A 875 22.93 -15.03 8.84
CA TYR A 875 23.04 -13.90 9.75
C TYR A 875 24.46 -13.81 10.34
N ALA A 876 24.78 -12.74 11.06
CA ALA A 876 26.05 -12.62 11.77
C ALA A 876 25.84 -12.51 13.28
N VAL A 877 26.77 -13.01 14.09
CA VAL A 877 26.77 -12.86 15.55
C VAL A 877 28.13 -12.39 16.04
N PRO A 878 28.18 -11.57 17.11
CA PRO A 878 29.45 -11.17 17.69
C PRO A 878 30.15 -12.40 18.28
N GLY A 879 31.47 -12.44 18.20
CA GLY A 879 32.27 -13.43 18.90
C GLY A 879 32.29 -13.13 20.40
N GLU A 880 32.28 -14.18 21.21
CA GLU A 880 32.57 -14.11 22.64
C GLU A 880 33.90 -14.80 22.93
N ARG A 881 34.71 -14.20 23.79
CA ARG A 881 35.97 -14.78 24.22
C ARG A 881 35.71 -15.87 25.25
N VAL A 882 36.29 -17.06 25.05
CA VAL A 882 36.23 -18.18 26.00
C VAL A 882 37.65 -18.69 26.22
N GLY A 883 38.25 -18.28 27.34
CA GLY A 883 39.67 -18.53 27.62
C GLY A 883 40.58 -17.91 26.55
N ILE A 884 41.39 -18.76 25.91
CA ILE A 884 42.26 -18.37 24.78
C ILE A 884 41.56 -18.42 23.41
N GLY A 885 40.36 -19.01 23.35
CA GLY A 885 39.57 -19.15 22.13
C GLY A 885 38.43 -18.15 22.03
N ARG A 886 37.62 -18.34 20.98
CA ARG A 886 36.40 -17.58 20.70
C ARG A 886 35.28 -18.54 20.33
N ARG A 887 34.04 -18.16 20.65
CA ARG A 887 32.83 -18.86 20.22
C ARG A 887 31.83 -17.86 19.64
N PRO A 888 30.85 -18.30 18.85
CA PRO A 888 29.71 -17.46 18.47
C PRO A 888 28.95 -16.99 19.73
N GLY A 889 28.55 -15.72 19.75
CA GLY A 889 27.79 -15.12 20.83
C GLY A 889 26.34 -15.62 20.92
N PRO A 890 25.62 -15.22 21.98
CA PRO A 890 24.28 -15.70 22.27
C PRO A 890 23.24 -15.21 21.27
N ILE A 891 22.14 -15.95 21.21
CA ILE A 891 20.94 -15.58 20.47
C ILE A 891 20.42 -14.23 21.01
N GLY A 892 19.97 -13.35 20.09
CA GLY A 892 19.46 -12.02 20.42
C GLY A 892 20.41 -10.86 20.09
N GLN A 893 21.68 -11.16 19.79
CA GLN A 893 22.64 -10.19 19.23
C GLN A 893 22.92 -10.48 17.74
N GLU A 894 21.93 -11.07 17.06
CA GLU A 894 22.03 -11.47 15.65
C GLU A 894 21.89 -10.25 14.75
N LEU A 895 22.87 -10.02 13.88
CA LEU A 895 22.82 -9.02 12.84
C LEU A 895 22.31 -9.67 11.55
N GLN A 896 21.14 -9.22 11.10
CA GLN A 896 20.53 -9.69 9.86
C GLN A 896 21.17 -9.00 8.65
N PRO A 897 21.26 -9.67 7.48
CA PRO A 897 21.75 -9.04 6.27
C PRO A 897 20.86 -7.86 5.87
N LEU A 898 21.49 -6.76 5.47
CA LEU A 898 20.83 -5.59 4.90
C LEU A 898 20.23 -5.92 3.54
N PHE A 899 20.99 -6.65 2.72
CA PHE A 899 20.61 -7.04 1.38
C PHE A 899 21.15 -8.43 1.03
N ARG A 900 20.54 -9.05 0.02
CA ARG A 900 20.99 -10.33 -0.54
C ARG A 900 20.86 -10.34 -2.05
N GLY A 901 21.62 -11.18 -2.73
CA GLY A 901 21.46 -11.42 -4.16
C GLY A 901 22.06 -12.76 -4.59
N SER A 902 21.81 -13.11 -5.85
CA SER A 902 22.31 -14.35 -6.46
C SER A 902 22.86 -14.10 -7.85
N LEU A 903 23.93 -14.82 -8.20
CA LEU A 903 24.56 -14.85 -9.52
C LEU A 903 24.63 -16.31 -10.00
N GLN A 904 24.77 -16.50 -11.30
CA GLN A 904 24.85 -17.82 -11.91
C GLN A 904 26.32 -18.23 -12.17
N PRO A 905 26.66 -19.53 -12.05
CA PRO A 905 25.88 -20.60 -11.45
C PRO A 905 26.10 -20.68 -9.92
N ASP A 906 25.02 -20.86 -9.15
CA ASP A 906 25.04 -21.21 -7.71
C ASP A 906 25.84 -20.25 -6.80
N VAL A 907 25.80 -18.94 -7.07
CA VAL A 907 26.46 -17.92 -6.25
C VAL A 907 25.42 -17.12 -5.50
N SER A 908 25.57 -16.99 -4.19
CA SER A 908 24.75 -16.14 -3.33
C SER A 908 25.66 -15.16 -2.57
N PHE A 909 25.15 -13.95 -2.33
CA PHE A 909 25.87 -12.97 -1.51
C PHE A 909 24.93 -12.25 -0.53
N PHE A 910 25.48 -11.88 0.62
CA PHE A 910 24.74 -11.29 1.75
C PHE A 910 25.52 -10.12 2.34
N GLY A 911 24.95 -8.91 2.33
CA GLY A 911 25.59 -7.70 2.84
C GLY A 911 25.17 -7.38 4.28
N PHE A 912 26.12 -6.99 5.13
CA PHE A 912 25.91 -6.68 6.55
C PHE A 912 26.42 -5.27 6.88
N ASP A 913 25.77 -4.58 7.83
CA ASP A 913 26.25 -3.30 8.40
C ASP A 913 27.37 -3.57 9.41
N LEU A 914 28.53 -3.96 8.89
CA LEU A 914 29.73 -4.27 9.68
C LEU A 914 30.94 -3.63 9.01
N ASP A 915 31.77 -2.99 9.83
CA ASP A 915 33.11 -2.59 9.38
C ASP A 915 34.01 -3.82 9.22
N ALA A 916 34.94 -3.76 8.27
CA ALA A 916 35.90 -4.82 8.04
C ALA A 916 36.74 -5.12 9.28
N SER A 917 37.26 -4.08 9.96
CA SER A 917 38.12 -4.26 11.14
C SER A 917 37.35 -4.81 12.35
N ALA A 918 36.08 -4.42 12.49
CA ALA A 918 35.19 -4.94 13.51
C ALA A 918 34.87 -6.41 13.26
N ALA A 919 34.53 -6.78 12.02
CA ALA A 919 34.24 -8.16 11.63
C ALA A 919 35.40 -9.10 11.95
N THR A 920 36.62 -8.70 11.59
CA THR A 920 37.84 -9.53 11.75
C THR A 920 38.49 -9.44 13.11
N GLY A 921 37.96 -8.58 13.99
CA GLY A 921 38.55 -8.30 15.29
C GLY A 921 38.63 -9.53 16.19
N ASN A 922 39.15 -9.31 17.40
CA ASN A 922 39.15 -10.31 18.46
C ASN A 922 38.36 -9.74 19.66
N PRO A 923 37.10 -10.17 19.88
CA PRO A 923 36.54 -11.45 19.44
C PRO A 923 35.88 -11.48 18.04
N GLY A 924 35.64 -10.33 17.41
CA GLY A 924 35.20 -10.22 16.01
C GLY A 924 33.75 -10.68 15.79
N TRP A 925 33.43 -11.14 14.58
CA TRP A 925 32.10 -11.63 14.20
C TRP A 925 32.17 -12.99 13.49
N TYR A 926 31.11 -13.78 13.70
CA TYR A 926 30.86 -15.03 12.98
C TYR A 926 29.73 -14.83 11.99
N PHE A 927 29.92 -15.31 10.77
CA PHE A 927 28.83 -15.48 9.81
C PHE A 927 28.24 -16.87 10.00
N VAL A 928 26.93 -16.92 10.22
CA VAL A 928 26.19 -18.12 10.52
C VAL A 928 25.30 -18.47 9.35
N ILE A 929 25.40 -19.72 8.89
CA ILE A 929 24.52 -20.32 7.89
C ILE A 929 23.75 -21.44 8.60
N GLN A 930 22.44 -21.33 8.61
CA GLN A 930 21.56 -22.18 9.41
C GLN A 930 20.40 -22.71 8.56
N GLN A 931 20.11 -23.99 8.68
CA GLN A 931 18.89 -24.58 8.13
C GLN A 931 17.64 -24.05 8.87
N GLN A 932 16.52 -23.87 8.16
CA GLN A 932 15.31 -23.31 8.75
C GLN A 932 14.78 -24.15 9.93
N PRO A 933 14.75 -23.61 11.16
CA PRO A 933 14.32 -24.38 12.33
C PRO A 933 12.82 -24.73 12.33
N THR A 934 12.01 -23.92 11.63
CA THR A 934 10.56 -24.08 11.54
C THR A 934 10.12 -25.03 10.44
N GLU A 935 11.05 -25.51 9.62
CA GLU A 935 10.80 -26.48 8.55
C GLU A 935 11.43 -27.83 8.95
N PRO A 936 10.85 -28.57 9.92
CA PRO A 936 11.43 -29.82 10.36
C PRO A 936 11.46 -30.81 9.19
N ARG A 937 12.55 -31.59 9.17
CA ARG A 937 12.80 -32.64 8.18
C ARG A 937 12.88 -33.97 8.89
N PHE A 938 12.55 -35.03 8.17
CA PHE A 938 12.49 -36.39 8.70
C PHE A 938 13.31 -37.28 7.81
N GLY A 939 14.16 -38.11 8.40
CA GLY A 939 15.19 -38.82 7.67
C GLY A 939 16.13 -39.53 8.62
N PHE A 940 17.20 -40.08 8.05
CA PHE A 940 18.29 -40.68 8.81
C PHE A 940 19.61 -40.06 8.37
N ASP A 941 20.61 -40.13 9.25
CA ASP A 941 21.94 -39.64 8.93
C ASP A 941 22.52 -40.43 7.74
N VAL A 942 23.42 -39.78 6.99
CA VAL A 942 23.95 -40.31 5.72
C VAL A 942 24.56 -41.71 5.89
N ASP A 943 25.15 -42.02 7.05
CA ASP A 943 25.81 -43.30 7.33
C ASP A 943 24.87 -44.46 7.70
N VAL A 944 23.58 -44.19 7.94
CA VAL A 944 22.61 -45.22 8.35
C VAL A 944 22.22 -46.12 7.16
N GLN A 945 22.32 -47.44 7.36
CA GLN A 945 22.04 -48.43 6.31
C GLN A 945 20.86 -49.34 6.67
N PHE A 946 20.02 -49.61 5.66
CA PHE A 946 18.83 -50.46 5.76
C PHE A 946 18.93 -51.74 4.90
N GLY A 947 20.13 -52.06 4.41
CA GLY A 947 20.35 -53.22 3.53
C GLY A 947 19.54 -53.11 2.23
N THR A 948 18.80 -54.16 1.89
CA THR A 948 17.96 -54.24 0.68
C THR A 948 16.51 -53.81 0.91
N ALA A 949 16.17 -53.28 2.09
CA ALA A 949 14.81 -52.85 2.37
C ALA A 949 14.43 -51.64 1.49
N THR A 950 13.22 -51.66 0.94
CA THR A 950 12.66 -50.52 0.18
C THR A 950 11.93 -49.52 1.07
N HIS A 951 11.50 -49.95 2.26
CA HIS A 951 10.83 -49.14 3.27
C HIS A 951 11.47 -49.36 4.65
N VAL A 952 11.35 -48.38 5.54
CA VAL A 952 11.90 -48.45 6.91
C VAL A 952 11.22 -49.58 7.70
N PRO A 953 11.96 -50.63 8.14
CA PRO A 953 11.38 -51.75 8.86
C PRO A 953 11.14 -51.41 10.34
N LEU A 954 9.96 -51.69 10.89
CA LEU A 954 9.67 -51.44 12.31
C LEU A 954 10.14 -52.56 13.26
N ALA A 955 10.51 -53.73 12.75
CA ALA A 955 10.88 -54.89 13.57
C ALA A 955 12.10 -54.65 14.48
N LYS A 956 13.09 -53.88 14.02
CA LYS A 956 14.28 -53.50 14.79
C LYS A 956 14.84 -52.16 14.30
N PRO A 957 15.49 -51.37 15.18
CA PRO A 957 16.18 -50.16 14.77
C PRO A 957 17.33 -50.49 13.79
N PRO A 958 17.66 -49.56 12.87
CA PRO A 958 18.77 -49.75 11.95
C PRO A 958 20.12 -49.73 12.69
N VAL A 959 21.11 -50.43 12.12
CA VAL A 959 22.46 -50.49 12.68
C VAL A 959 23.12 -49.12 12.56
N GLY A 960 23.79 -48.67 13.63
CA GLY A 960 24.51 -47.40 13.66
C GLY A 960 23.67 -46.18 14.02
N HIS A 961 22.34 -46.32 14.14
CA HIS A 961 21.48 -45.21 14.54
C HIS A 961 21.30 -45.15 16.06
N THR A 962 21.55 -43.98 16.64
CA THR A 962 21.39 -43.74 18.08
C THR A 962 20.01 -43.15 18.35
N LEU A 963 19.21 -43.82 19.20
CA LEU A 963 17.86 -43.35 19.53
C LEU A 963 17.93 -42.11 20.45
N PRO A 964 17.15 -41.05 20.17
CA PRO A 964 17.05 -39.90 21.05
C PRO A 964 16.60 -40.30 22.48
N PRO A 965 17.10 -39.62 23.54
CA PRO A 965 16.70 -39.90 24.91
C PRO A 965 15.18 -39.87 25.10
N GLY A 966 14.64 -40.83 25.86
CA GLY A 966 13.20 -40.94 26.13
C GLY A 966 12.35 -41.51 24.99
N THR A 967 12.96 -41.85 23.84
CA THR A 967 12.25 -42.50 22.74
C THR A 967 12.44 -44.03 22.75
N ARG A 968 11.54 -44.73 22.06
CA ARG A 968 11.57 -46.18 21.88
C ARG A 968 11.15 -46.50 20.46
N TRP A 969 11.98 -47.26 19.75
CA TRP A 969 11.72 -47.70 18.38
C TRP A 969 10.38 -48.43 18.28
N ALA A 970 9.57 -48.08 17.27
CA ALA A 970 8.26 -48.67 17.01
C ALA A 970 7.29 -48.70 18.21
N PHE A 971 7.38 -47.72 19.14
CA PHE A 971 6.44 -47.62 20.26
C PHE A 971 5.10 -46.99 19.84
N ASN A 972 5.13 -45.79 19.26
CA ASN A 972 4.01 -45.11 18.61
C ASN A 972 4.54 -44.07 17.60
N ALA A 973 3.63 -43.39 16.90
CA ALA A 973 4.00 -42.45 15.84
C ALA A 973 4.78 -41.23 16.35
N ALA A 974 4.51 -40.74 17.56
CA ALA A 974 5.25 -39.62 18.15
C ALA A 974 6.72 -39.98 18.42
N HIS A 975 6.98 -41.20 18.91
CA HIS A 975 8.35 -41.69 19.07
C HIS A 975 9.04 -41.83 17.73
N MET A 976 8.37 -42.38 16.70
CA MET A 976 8.94 -42.50 15.36
C MET A 976 9.22 -41.13 14.74
N ALA A 977 8.34 -40.15 14.91
CA ALA A 977 8.57 -38.77 14.49
C ALA A 977 9.79 -38.16 15.18
N GLN A 978 9.93 -38.34 16.50
CA GLN A 978 11.09 -37.84 17.24
C GLN A 978 12.40 -38.54 16.83
N ILE A 979 12.37 -39.85 16.55
CA ILE A 979 13.52 -40.65 16.12
C ILE A 979 13.97 -40.23 14.71
N THR A 980 13.03 -40.02 13.80
CA THR A 980 13.32 -39.66 12.41
C THR A 980 13.54 -38.16 12.22
N ARG A 981 13.23 -37.32 13.21
CA ARG A 981 13.44 -35.87 13.10
C ARG A 981 14.93 -35.54 12.96
N GLN A 982 15.28 -34.94 11.83
CA GLN A 982 16.58 -34.36 11.59
C GLN A 982 16.69 -33.01 12.33
N GLN A 983 17.77 -32.82 13.09
CA GLN A 983 18.00 -31.57 13.80
C GLN A 983 18.52 -30.51 12.83
N PRO A 984 18.03 -29.25 12.89
CA PRO A 984 18.53 -28.19 12.02
C PRO A 984 20.03 -27.96 12.23
N VAL A 985 20.79 -28.06 11.15
CA VAL A 985 22.23 -27.81 11.18
C VAL A 985 22.52 -26.31 11.12
N ARG A 986 23.53 -25.90 11.87
CA ARG A 986 24.02 -24.51 11.89
C ARG A 986 25.54 -24.52 11.90
N VAL A 987 26.12 -23.78 10.98
CA VAL A 987 27.57 -23.58 10.90
C VAL A 987 27.89 -22.11 11.10
N ALA A 988 28.92 -21.83 11.89
CA ALA A 988 29.42 -20.49 12.15
C ALA A 988 30.88 -20.41 11.70
N ILE A 989 31.17 -19.50 10.77
CA ILE A 989 32.51 -19.26 10.23
C ILE A 989 32.97 -17.89 10.71
N HIS A 990 34.13 -17.80 11.34
CA HIS A 990 34.64 -16.50 11.81
C HIS A 990 35.12 -15.66 10.63
N ALA A 991 34.87 -14.34 10.66
CA ALA A 991 35.27 -13.44 9.57
C ALA A 991 36.79 -13.45 9.30
N SER A 992 37.63 -13.66 10.32
CA SER A 992 39.09 -13.71 10.16
C SER A 992 39.58 -14.98 9.43
N GLU A 993 38.75 -16.01 9.34
CA GLU A 993 39.06 -17.23 8.58
C GLU A 993 38.75 -17.04 7.08
N LEU A 994 37.96 -16.01 6.74
CA LEU A 994 37.52 -15.69 5.39
C LEU A 994 38.40 -14.65 4.68
N ILE A 995 39.50 -14.24 5.30
CA ILE A 995 40.44 -13.24 4.80
C ILE A 995 41.85 -13.83 4.88
N PRO A 996 42.75 -13.51 3.94
CA PRO A 996 44.14 -13.94 4.03
C PRO A 996 44.79 -13.52 5.37
N PRO A 997 45.64 -14.37 5.97
CA PRO A 997 46.49 -13.96 7.09
C PRO A 997 47.41 -12.82 6.63
N PRO A 998 47.74 -11.84 7.50
CA PRO A 998 48.64 -10.76 7.15
C PRO A 998 49.98 -11.34 6.68
N ALA A 999 50.48 -10.86 5.52
CA ALA A 999 51.78 -11.27 5.00
C ALA A 999 52.84 -11.06 6.10
N ALA A 1000 53.60 -12.12 6.43
CA ALA A 1000 54.70 -12.01 7.37
C ALA A 1000 55.67 -10.91 6.90
N PRO A 1001 56.18 -10.04 7.79
CA PRO A 1001 57.13 -9.02 7.41
C PRO A 1001 58.33 -9.70 6.74
N SER A 1002 58.66 -9.27 5.51
CA SER A 1002 59.88 -9.73 4.83
C SER A 1002 61.07 -9.50 5.76
N PRO A 1003 61.96 -10.50 5.96
CA PRO A 1003 63.18 -10.27 6.71
C PRO A 1003 63.94 -9.13 6.02
N ALA A 1004 64.33 -8.12 6.79
CA ALA A 1004 65.14 -7.03 6.30
C ALA A 1004 66.40 -7.63 5.61
N PRO A 1005 66.77 -7.15 4.42
CA PRO A 1005 68.00 -7.60 3.78
C PRO A 1005 69.20 -7.27 4.70
N PRO A 1006 70.24 -8.12 4.69
CA PRO A 1006 71.33 -8.11 5.68
C PRO A 1006 72.12 -6.80 5.74
#